data_AF-A0A2H6F215-F1
#
_entry.id   AF-A0A2H6F215-F1
#
_cell.length_a   1.000
_cell.length_b   1.000
_cell.length_c   1.000
_cell.angle_alpha   90.00
_cell.angle_beta   90.00
_cell.angle_gamma   90.00
#
_symmetry.space_group_name_H-M   'P 1'
#
loop_
_entity.id
_entity.type
_entity.pdbx_description
1 polymer ?
#
loop_
_entity_poly.entity_id
_entity_poly.type
_entity_poly.pdbx_seq_one_letter_code
_entity_poly.pdbx_strand_id
1 'polypeptide(L)'
;MKLLELYLYAFGPFTDFTIDLSGGKEGLHIIYGQNEAGKSSALRAITALFYGILARSSDNFLHEHKNLRVGSRIIHSDGSELTFTRRKGRKNTLINPDGSSLPDTALQKYTGNMGEEIFSSMFGINHMVLVKGGEDILKGGGNVGESLFAAGMGGTHLHEIMQSLEDDASDLFRSRGSSQIINKAINDYKEAKKESSKSSLSGREWAEHDSNLKNAEKQKVKLGEELARLTNEKTRLDRLQKAIPKIGAIKELKAELSAMGEVRILSSDFSEKRRKAYENLTSAKETLTREEERLKQINEKIASLSVPETLLQQEENIAAVYEKLGSHRKAHTDLPGLERENDILSDESRAIIEDSFPGHSIKDIKELSISAARRARVQELGNKYQSLIDNQKRWAKEVHTLEEKLNTKNKELNDLSDPRNADKLQRAVTGAQKHGDLDSELKKAISDLQNDKTQAEINLKKLGLWTGTLEEMESLPIPSDDTVDRFDNSFNDLEAQSNRIKDRLTAEEERKIDIESKLKEIRLSGTVPTEEDLDETRGKREEGWMLIKRAWLDKEDVKNEAASYSPDNSLNVAYEKKVSESDELADRLRREADRVAQQAEWISQKEKCSEEISSLQGELDKVEKGSDSLKKDWSDLWQESGIVPLSPKEMRSWITKQNRLVQEIEKLRTDQNRIDTLKSLIDEHRTALNECLAELGEKPGDQKQTLASLIDHCQEVIDLIEEGNITRKELEKEAGQLQESLSNAIKNKEDAAEEFSLWQSEWSDAIQGLRLPKETTPAVANTVLSKVEELFKKNDQIKLLEKRINGIKSDGEKFAAEVKSLVDSIAPDLGELSAEQAVAGLNSRLKKALEDSATLKQLKLRRSEKEESITDARTTIETSESILNELCRESDCSEYDKLGELEKLSEQARTIQDKISNLEEQLLDLSGGSTIEVLIKEAEGIDPDALPSQIKELNEKIEEIEERRAENQEAIGREKNELDRMDGSAKAAETAEIAQEFLATIHDGVDRYMRLRLASAILRNEIERYRNENQAPILNRAGSLFSQLTLGSFTELQTDFNEKDEPILTGIRPSGERVNVKGMSDGSRDQLYLSLRLASLEKYLENNEPVPLIVDDILINFDNERAKATLKILAELSHKNQVIFFTHHQHLVELAKNTIDDTILQLHSIEPADKLLQYNHEGHEETHYEISR
;
A
#
# COMPACT_ATOMS: atom_id res chain seq x y z
N MET A 1 -26.15 -23.43 -42.28
CA MET A 1 -26.70 -24.59 -41.57
C MET A 1 -28.09 -24.89 -42.12
N LYS A 2 -28.31 -26.15 -42.49
CA LYS A 2 -29.61 -26.68 -42.91
C LYS A 2 -29.91 -27.97 -42.12
N LEU A 3 -31.13 -28.14 -41.61
CA LEU A 3 -31.61 -29.43 -41.11
C LEU A 3 -32.00 -30.29 -42.31
N LEU A 4 -31.37 -31.44 -42.44
CA LEU A 4 -31.68 -32.43 -43.46
C LEU A 4 -32.73 -33.41 -42.95
N GLU A 5 -32.60 -33.89 -41.72
CA GLU A 5 -33.59 -34.78 -41.11
C GLU A 5 -33.79 -34.40 -39.63
N LEU A 6 -35.02 -34.46 -39.14
CA LEU A 6 -35.37 -34.30 -37.73
C LEU A 6 -35.93 -35.63 -37.20
N TYR A 7 -35.21 -36.25 -36.27
CA TYR A 7 -35.58 -37.50 -35.62
C TYR A 7 -36.24 -37.23 -34.27
N LEU A 8 -37.52 -37.51 -34.17
CA LEU A 8 -38.32 -37.39 -32.94
C LEU A 8 -38.49 -38.78 -32.33
N TYR A 9 -37.38 -39.31 -31.77
CA TYR A 9 -37.33 -40.67 -31.20
C TYR A 9 -38.31 -40.84 -30.02
N ALA A 10 -38.27 -39.91 -29.07
CA ALA A 10 -39.17 -39.89 -27.92
C ALA A 10 -39.28 -38.44 -27.42
N PHE A 11 -40.22 -37.67 -27.97
CA PHE A 11 -40.39 -36.25 -27.60
C PHE A 11 -41.83 -35.78 -27.84
N GLY A 12 -42.51 -35.31 -26.80
CA GLY A 12 -43.92 -34.89 -26.87
C GLY A 12 -44.83 -36.06 -27.27
N PRO A 13 -45.68 -35.90 -28.30
CA PRO A 13 -46.56 -36.97 -28.77
C PRO A 13 -45.88 -37.93 -29.77
N PHE A 14 -44.61 -37.70 -30.12
CA PHE A 14 -43.91 -38.44 -31.18
C PHE A 14 -43.11 -39.61 -30.63
N THR A 15 -43.24 -40.78 -31.28
CA THR A 15 -42.44 -41.98 -31.03
C THR A 15 -41.84 -42.45 -32.35
N ASP A 16 -40.52 -42.47 -32.45
CA ASP A 16 -39.76 -42.86 -33.65
C ASP A 16 -40.26 -42.20 -34.96
N PHE A 17 -40.67 -40.94 -34.88
CA PHE A 17 -41.16 -40.17 -36.03
C PHE A 17 -40.02 -39.38 -36.66
N THR A 18 -39.93 -39.37 -38.00
CA THR A 18 -38.87 -38.65 -38.73
C THR A 18 -39.49 -37.68 -39.71
N ILE A 19 -39.00 -36.43 -39.71
CA ILE A 19 -39.35 -35.42 -40.72
C ILE A 19 -38.14 -35.25 -41.63
N ASP A 20 -38.29 -35.61 -42.91
CA ASP A 20 -37.27 -35.42 -43.94
C ASP A 20 -37.34 -34.00 -44.49
N LEU A 21 -36.31 -33.20 -44.21
CA LEU A 21 -36.15 -31.82 -44.64
C LEU A 21 -34.99 -31.67 -45.65
N SER A 22 -34.52 -32.78 -46.25
CA SER A 22 -33.36 -32.80 -47.13
C SER A 22 -33.63 -32.18 -48.50
N GLY A 23 -34.89 -32.16 -48.94
CA GLY A 23 -35.35 -31.55 -50.19
C GLY A 23 -35.12 -30.03 -50.27
N GLY A 24 -35.01 -29.49 -51.49
CA GLY A 24 -34.74 -28.07 -51.78
C GLY A 24 -33.30 -27.62 -51.48
N LYS A 25 -32.75 -26.63 -52.19
CA LYS A 25 -31.38 -26.13 -51.92
C LYS A 25 -31.29 -25.38 -50.58
N GLU A 26 -32.35 -24.65 -50.21
CA GLU A 26 -32.64 -24.10 -48.86
C GLU A 26 -34.18 -23.89 -48.62
N GLY A 27 -35.05 -24.58 -49.39
CA GLY A 27 -36.46 -24.22 -49.64
C GLY A 27 -37.43 -24.02 -48.46
N LEU A 28 -38.66 -23.61 -48.78
CA LEU A 28 -39.73 -23.37 -47.81
C LEU A 28 -40.41 -24.69 -47.44
N HIS A 29 -40.17 -25.18 -46.21
CA HIS A 29 -40.80 -26.37 -45.67
C HIS A 29 -42.06 -26.00 -44.89
N ILE A 30 -43.24 -26.34 -45.41
CA ILE A 30 -44.49 -26.17 -44.67
C ILE A 30 -44.84 -27.49 -43.98
N ILE A 31 -44.91 -27.45 -42.65
CA ILE A 31 -45.32 -28.57 -41.81
C ILE A 31 -46.77 -28.35 -41.39
N TYR A 32 -47.66 -29.09 -42.03
CA TYR A 32 -49.09 -29.06 -41.77
C TYR A 32 -49.49 -30.14 -40.76
N GLY A 33 -50.34 -29.79 -39.81
CA GLY A 33 -50.96 -30.75 -38.89
C GLY A 33 -52.18 -30.14 -38.22
N GLN A 34 -53.20 -30.96 -37.98
CA GLN A 34 -54.38 -30.54 -37.21
C GLN A 34 -53.98 -30.09 -35.80
N ASN A 35 -54.87 -29.39 -35.10
CA ASN A 35 -54.63 -29.10 -33.69
C ASN A 35 -54.37 -30.42 -32.94
N GLU A 36 -53.45 -30.37 -31.96
CA GLU A 36 -53.00 -31.54 -31.18
C GLU A 36 -52.14 -32.56 -31.94
N ALA A 37 -51.86 -32.38 -33.24
CA ALA A 37 -50.94 -33.23 -34.01
C ALA A 37 -49.46 -33.13 -33.57
N GLY A 38 -49.13 -32.29 -32.57
CA GLY A 38 -47.77 -32.21 -32.01
C GLY A 38 -46.84 -31.15 -32.61
N LYS A 39 -47.31 -30.24 -33.45
CA LYS A 39 -46.48 -29.18 -34.08
C LYS A 39 -45.69 -28.33 -33.07
N SER A 40 -46.33 -27.86 -32.00
CA SER A 40 -45.64 -27.09 -30.95
C SER A 40 -44.61 -27.93 -30.19
N SER A 41 -44.82 -29.25 -30.07
CA SER A 41 -43.81 -30.17 -29.54
C SER A 41 -42.66 -30.37 -30.53
N ALA A 42 -42.91 -30.43 -31.84
CA ALA A 42 -41.86 -30.47 -32.86
C ALA A 42 -41.02 -29.19 -32.88
N LEU A 43 -41.65 -28.02 -32.72
CA LEU A 43 -40.96 -26.73 -32.56
C LEU A 43 -40.03 -26.74 -31.33
N ARG A 44 -40.55 -27.13 -30.16
CA ARG A 44 -39.75 -27.25 -28.94
C ARG A 44 -38.64 -28.29 -29.07
N ALA A 45 -38.87 -29.36 -29.84
CA ALA A 45 -37.86 -30.37 -30.12
C ALA A 45 -36.66 -29.79 -30.90
N ILE A 46 -36.89 -28.86 -31.84
CA ILE A 46 -35.80 -28.19 -32.58
C ILE A 46 -34.98 -27.29 -31.66
N THR A 47 -35.63 -26.52 -30.77
CA THR A 47 -34.89 -25.72 -29.77
C THR A 47 -34.11 -26.63 -28.82
N ALA A 48 -34.75 -27.70 -28.33
CA ALA A 48 -34.13 -28.66 -27.42
C ALA A 48 -32.98 -29.43 -28.07
N LEU A 49 -33.06 -29.70 -29.38
CA LEU A 49 -32.00 -30.33 -30.18
C LEU A 49 -30.71 -29.50 -30.17
N PHE A 50 -30.81 -28.17 -30.29
CA PHE A 50 -29.63 -27.30 -30.30
C PHE A 50 -29.12 -26.98 -28.91
N TYR A 51 -30.00 -26.68 -27.95
CA TYR A 51 -29.60 -26.07 -26.66
C TYR A 51 -29.76 -26.96 -25.43
N GLY A 52 -30.35 -28.15 -25.56
CA GLY A 52 -30.58 -29.03 -24.42
C GLY A 52 -32.07 -29.28 -24.16
N ILE A 53 -32.39 -30.47 -23.69
CA ILE A 53 -33.73 -30.78 -23.16
C ILE A 53 -33.78 -30.28 -21.71
N LEU A 54 -34.64 -29.29 -21.43
CA LEU A 54 -34.79 -28.70 -20.10
C LEU A 54 -35.03 -29.75 -19.01
N ALA A 55 -34.48 -29.52 -17.81
CA ALA A 55 -34.61 -30.44 -16.67
C ALA A 55 -36.08 -30.69 -16.29
N ARG A 56 -36.90 -29.63 -16.36
CA ARG A 56 -38.37 -29.67 -16.25
C ARG A 56 -38.99 -29.42 -17.64
N SER A 57 -38.99 -30.44 -18.50
CA SER A 57 -39.68 -30.39 -19.80
C SER A 57 -41.08 -30.94 -19.66
N SER A 58 -42.09 -30.25 -20.22
CA SER A 58 -43.48 -30.72 -20.30
C SER A 58 -43.73 -31.69 -21.47
N ASP A 59 -42.73 -31.95 -22.33
CA ASP A 59 -42.83 -32.84 -23.49
C ASP A 59 -42.59 -34.32 -23.15
N ASN A 60 -42.78 -34.72 -21.89
CA ASN A 60 -42.62 -36.10 -21.40
C ASN A 60 -43.94 -36.82 -21.12
N PHE A 61 -45.06 -36.32 -21.65
CA PHE A 61 -46.39 -36.85 -21.32
C PHE A 61 -46.66 -38.25 -21.89
N LEU A 62 -45.99 -38.64 -22.98
CA LEU A 62 -46.06 -40.01 -23.54
C LEU A 62 -44.81 -40.85 -23.20
N HIS A 63 -43.70 -40.20 -22.86
CA HIS A 63 -42.38 -40.81 -22.73
C HIS A 63 -41.75 -40.48 -21.38
N GLU A 64 -41.20 -41.48 -20.68
CA GLU A 64 -40.46 -41.24 -19.44
C GLU A 64 -39.32 -40.21 -19.64
N HIS A 65 -39.09 -39.37 -18.63
CA HIS A 65 -38.09 -38.30 -18.72
C HIS A 65 -36.69 -38.77 -19.14
N LYS A 66 -36.27 -39.97 -18.74
CA LYS A 66 -34.95 -40.56 -19.09
C LYS A 66 -34.86 -41.00 -20.56
N ASN A 67 -36.00 -41.23 -21.21
CA ASN A 67 -36.08 -41.70 -22.59
C ASN A 67 -36.18 -40.55 -23.59
N LEU A 68 -36.40 -39.31 -23.13
CA LEU A 68 -36.49 -38.16 -24.02
C LEU A 68 -35.24 -37.99 -24.89
N ARG A 69 -35.44 -38.13 -26.20
CA ARG A 69 -34.40 -38.10 -27.22
C ARG A 69 -34.93 -37.45 -28.49
N VAL A 70 -34.16 -36.50 -29.00
CA VAL A 70 -34.35 -35.88 -30.31
C VAL A 70 -33.03 -35.92 -31.05
N GLY A 71 -33.03 -36.23 -32.32
CA GLY A 71 -31.83 -36.24 -33.16
C GLY A 71 -32.03 -35.45 -34.43
N SER A 72 -30.94 -35.20 -35.13
CA SER A 72 -30.99 -34.58 -36.43
C SER A 72 -29.75 -34.90 -37.25
N ARG A 73 -29.91 -34.85 -38.56
CA ARG A 73 -28.82 -34.71 -39.52
C ARG A 73 -28.81 -33.29 -40.03
N ILE A 74 -27.71 -32.57 -39.80
CA ILE A 74 -27.53 -31.17 -40.20
C ILE A 74 -26.32 -31.02 -41.12
N ILE A 75 -26.34 -30.01 -41.97
CA ILE A 75 -25.22 -29.65 -42.86
C ILE A 75 -24.86 -28.17 -42.70
N HIS A 76 -23.57 -27.86 -42.69
CA HIS A 76 -23.02 -26.51 -42.66
C HIS A 76 -22.82 -25.98 -44.09
N SER A 77 -22.71 -24.65 -44.26
CA SER A 77 -22.51 -24.00 -45.57
C SER A 77 -21.24 -24.46 -46.31
N ASP A 78 -20.20 -24.87 -45.57
CA ASP A 78 -18.96 -25.46 -46.09
C ASP A 78 -19.09 -26.93 -46.54
N GLY A 79 -20.28 -27.53 -46.40
CA GLY A 79 -20.58 -28.91 -46.76
C GLY A 79 -20.31 -29.94 -45.66
N SER A 80 -19.87 -29.53 -44.46
CA SER A 80 -19.68 -30.49 -43.36
C SER A 80 -21.02 -30.95 -42.79
N GLU A 81 -21.25 -32.26 -42.75
CA GLU A 81 -22.44 -32.87 -42.16
C GLU A 81 -22.19 -33.35 -40.73
N LEU A 82 -23.21 -33.23 -39.87
CA LEU A 82 -23.23 -33.79 -38.53
C LEU A 82 -24.56 -34.50 -38.30
N THR A 83 -24.49 -35.79 -38.00
CA THR A 83 -25.64 -36.57 -37.51
C THR A 83 -25.46 -36.76 -36.02
N PHE A 84 -26.47 -36.44 -35.22
CA PHE A 84 -26.38 -36.58 -33.77
C PHE A 84 -27.75 -36.80 -33.13
N THR A 85 -27.75 -37.37 -31.93
CA THR A 85 -28.91 -37.49 -31.06
C THR A 85 -28.62 -36.80 -29.74
N ARG A 86 -29.54 -35.97 -29.28
CA ARG A 86 -29.50 -35.33 -27.98
C ARG A 86 -30.44 -36.04 -27.01
N ARG A 87 -29.89 -36.54 -25.91
CA ARG A 87 -30.64 -37.11 -24.78
C ARG A 87 -30.81 -36.10 -23.66
N LYS A 88 -31.80 -36.30 -22.79
CA LYS A 88 -31.94 -35.49 -21.57
C LYS A 88 -30.78 -35.72 -20.60
N GLY A 89 -30.15 -34.65 -20.10
CA GLY A 89 -29.06 -34.70 -19.13
C GLY A 89 -28.42 -33.33 -18.89
N ARG A 90 -27.48 -33.23 -17.93
CA ARG A 90 -26.74 -31.99 -17.63
C ARG A 90 -25.34 -31.92 -18.25
N LYS A 91 -24.75 -33.06 -18.63
CA LYS A 91 -23.42 -33.18 -19.25
C LYS A 91 -23.46 -34.32 -20.27
N ASN A 92 -22.66 -34.22 -21.34
CA ASN A 92 -22.50 -35.29 -22.34
C ASN A 92 -23.85 -35.75 -22.92
N THR A 93 -24.62 -34.77 -23.41
CA THR A 93 -26.00 -34.96 -23.87
C THR A 93 -26.12 -35.21 -25.36
N LEU A 94 -25.14 -34.77 -26.16
CA LEU A 94 -25.02 -35.06 -27.58
C LEU A 94 -24.31 -36.38 -27.80
N ILE A 95 -24.89 -37.22 -28.66
CA ILE A 95 -24.45 -38.58 -28.95
C ILE A 95 -24.32 -38.74 -30.47
N ASN A 96 -23.21 -39.28 -30.93
CA ASN A 96 -22.98 -39.67 -32.32
C ASN A 96 -23.75 -40.96 -32.67
N PRO A 97 -23.96 -41.25 -33.97
CA PRO A 97 -24.55 -42.52 -34.42
C PRO A 97 -23.77 -43.76 -33.95
N ASP A 98 -22.47 -43.63 -33.67
CA ASP A 98 -21.60 -44.69 -33.15
C ASP A 98 -21.73 -44.91 -31.62
N GLY A 99 -22.54 -44.10 -30.94
CA GLY A 99 -22.77 -44.17 -29.49
C GLY A 99 -21.79 -43.36 -28.62
N SER A 100 -20.79 -42.69 -29.21
CA SER A 100 -19.86 -41.82 -28.49
C SER A 100 -20.50 -40.46 -28.13
N SER A 101 -20.08 -39.83 -27.02
CA SER A 101 -20.56 -38.50 -26.65
C SER A 101 -19.80 -37.40 -27.38
N LEU A 102 -20.53 -36.43 -27.92
CA LEU A 102 -19.97 -35.18 -28.41
C LEU A 102 -20.00 -34.10 -27.31
N PRO A 103 -19.02 -33.19 -27.26
CA PRO A 103 -19.13 -31.98 -26.44
C PRO A 103 -20.20 -31.05 -27.04
N ASP A 104 -20.91 -30.30 -26.18
CA ASP A 104 -21.91 -29.31 -26.61
C ASP A 104 -21.33 -28.21 -27.52
N THR A 105 -20.00 -27.96 -27.44
CA THR A 105 -19.27 -27.08 -28.37
C THR A 105 -19.27 -27.58 -29.82
N ALA A 106 -19.58 -28.86 -30.08
CA ALA A 106 -19.64 -29.40 -31.44
C ALA A 106 -20.74 -28.75 -32.29
N LEU A 107 -21.81 -28.24 -31.66
CA LEU A 107 -22.89 -27.54 -32.37
C LEU A 107 -22.61 -26.05 -32.60
N GLN A 108 -21.64 -25.46 -31.90
CA GLN A 108 -21.32 -24.02 -31.99
C GLN A 108 -20.93 -23.59 -33.40
N LYS A 109 -20.22 -24.45 -34.14
CA LYS A 109 -19.89 -24.22 -35.55
C LYS A 109 -21.14 -24.05 -36.41
N TYR A 110 -22.19 -24.83 -36.13
CA TYR A 110 -23.41 -24.87 -36.92
C TYR A 110 -24.42 -23.80 -36.53
N THR A 111 -24.46 -23.42 -35.25
CA THR A 111 -25.37 -22.38 -34.72
C THR A 111 -24.73 -20.98 -34.68
N GLY A 112 -23.47 -20.83 -35.08
CA GLY A 112 -22.77 -19.53 -35.12
C GLY A 112 -22.52 -18.92 -33.74
N ASN A 113 -22.23 -19.74 -32.71
CA ASN A 113 -22.10 -19.32 -31.30
C ASN A 113 -23.34 -18.64 -30.70
N MET A 114 -24.49 -18.78 -31.33
CA MET A 114 -25.74 -18.19 -30.86
C MET A 114 -26.29 -18.97 -29.67
N GLY A 115 -26.58 -18.29 -28.56
CA GLY A 115 -27.27 -18.87 -27.41
C GLY A 115 -28.78 -19.07 -27.65
N GLU A 116 -29.44 -19.83 -26.77
CA GLU A 116 -30.86 -20.19 -26.87
C GLU A 116 -31.79 -18.97 -26.93
N GLU A 117 -31.53 -17.94 -26.12
CA GLU A 117 -32.34 -16.71 -26.08
C GLU A 117 -32.25 -15.93 -27.41
N ILE A 118 -31.05 -15.83 -27.99
CA ILE A 118 -30.84 -15.15 -29.27
C ILE A 118 -31.48 -15.97 -30.40
N PHE A 119 -31.35 -17.30 -30.39
CA PHE A 119 -32.00 -18.16 -31.39
C PHE A 119 -33.53 -18.09 -31.31
N SER A 120 -34.09 -18.18 -30.12
CA SER A 120 -35.54 -18.10 -29.93
C SER A 120 -36.10 -16.72 -30.27
N SER A 121 -35.33 -15.64 -30.04
CA SER A 121 -35.75 -14.27 -30.33
C SER A 121 -35.45 -13.78 -31.75
N MET A 122 -34.46 -14.35 -32.46
CA MET A 122 -34.06 -13.99 -33.84
C MET A 122 -34.35 -15.04 -34.92
N PHE A 123 -34.61 -16.30 -34.57
CA PHE A 123 -34.87 -17.39 -35.54
C PHE A 123 -36.13 -18.20 -35.23
N GLY A 124 -36.75 -18.06 -34.05
CA GLY A 124 -38.10 -18.55 -33.76
C GLY A 124 -39.13 -17.42 -33.81
N ILE A 125 -40.13 -17.47 -34.69
CA ILE A 125 -41.25 -16.52 -34.70
C ILE A 125 -42.54 -17.30 -34.49
N ASN A 126 -43.29 -16.96 -33.45
CA ASN A 126 -44.65 -17.47 -33.25
C ASN A 126 -45.66 -16.32 -33.20
N HIS A 127 -46.94 -16.66 -33.27
CA HIS A 127 -48.02 -15.69 -33.24
C HIS A 127 -48.00 -14.78 -31.98
N MET A 128 -47.75 -15.33 -30.80
CA MET A 128 -47.73 -14.54 -29.55
C MET A 128 -46.60 -13.51 -29.51
N VAL A 129 -45.41 -13.88 -30.01
CA VAL A 129 -44.26 -12.99 -30.13
C VAL A 129 -44.55 -11.87 -31.13
N LEU A 130 -45.29 -12.15 -32.20
CA LEU A 130 -45.69 -11.16 -33.19
C LEU A 130 -46.61 -10.08 -32.59
N VAL A 131 -47.66 -10.51 -31.89
CA VAL A 131 -48.64 -9.61 -31.26
C VAL A 131 -48.00 -8.81 -30.13
N LYS A 132 -47.23 -9.47 -29.25
CA LYS A 132 -46.51 -8.80 -28.16
C LYS A 132 -45.49 -7.80 -28.70
N GLY A 133 -44.73 -8.17 -29.74
CA GLY A 133 -43.80 -7.28 -30.41
C GLY A 133 -44.48 -6.05 -31.03
N GLY A 134 -45.63 -6.25 -31.67
CA GLY A 134 -46.48 -5.16 -32.16
C GLY A 134 -47.02 -4.25 -31.05
N GLU A 135 -47.28 -4.77 -29.84
CA GLU A 135 -47.65 -3.97 -28.66
C GLU A 135 -46.48 -3.25 -28.02
N ASP A 136 -45.31 -3.87 -27.96
CA ASP A 136 -44.13 -3.27 -27.38
C ASP A 136 -43.73 -2.03 -28.19
N ILE A 137 -43.83 -2.07 -29.54
CA ILE A 137 -43.64 -0.88 -30.38
C ILE A 137 -44.59 0.28 -29.98
N LEU A 138 -45.82 -0.01 -29.53
CA LEU A 138 -46.75 1.01 -29.03
C LEU A 138 -46.36 1.57 -27.66
N LYS A 139 -45.91 0.70 -26.74
CA LYS A 139 -45.58 1.06 -25.35
C LYS A 139 -44.23 1.78 -25.25
N GLY A 140 -43.26 1.38 -26.05
CA GLY A 140 -41.90 1.93 -26.04
C GLY A 140 -41.73 3.24 -26.80
N GLY A 141 -42.82 3.86 -27.29
CA GLY A 141 -42.79 5.22 -27.83
C GLY A 141 -41.80 5.45 -28.97
N GLY A 142 -41.38 4.41 -29.72
CA GLY A 142 -40.33 4.50 -30.74
C GLY A 142 -39.01 3.79 -30.41
N ASN A 143 -38.69 3.58 -29.12
CA ASN A 143 -37.43 2.98 -28.67
C ASN A 143 -37.34 1.45 -28.83
N VAL A 144 -38.38 0.78 -29.31
CA VAL A 144 -38.36 -0.69 -29.48
C VAL A 144 -37.49 -1.13 -30.66
N GLY A 145 -37.22 -0.24 -31.63
CA GLY A 145 -36.15 -0.48 -32.60
C GLY A 145 -34.83 -0.75 -31.89
N GLU A 146 -34.50 0.05 -30.88
CA GLU A 146 -33.27 -0.10 -30.09
C GLU A 146 -33.22 -1.42 -29.33
N SER A 147 -34.30 -1.87 -28.69
CA SER A 147 -34.31 -3.19 -28.03
C SER A 147 -34.21 -4.37 -29.00
N LEU A 148 -34.84 -4.28 -30.19
CA LEU A 148 -34.76 -5.32 -31.21
C LEU A 148 -33.36 -5.40 -31.85
N PHE A 149 -32.71 -4.26 -32.04
CA PHE A 149 -31.34 -4.15 -32.56
C PHE A 149 -30.28 -4.48 -31.48
N ALA A 150 -30.50 -4.07 -30.24
CA ALA A 150 -29.61 -4.33 -29.11
C ALA A 150 -29.65 -5.80 -28.67
N ALA A 151 -30.81 -6.47 -28.74
CA ALA A 151 -30.93 -7.91 -28.49
C ALA A 151 -30.22 -8.75 -29.57
N GLY A 152 -30.15 -8.25 -30.81
CA GLY A 152 -29.42 -8.90 -31.90
C GLY A 152 -27.91 -8.63 -31.92
N MET A 153 -27.43 -7.61 -31.19
CA MET A 153 -26.03 -7.13 -31.27
C MET A 153 -25.33 -6.89 -29.92
N GLY A 154 -25.98 -7.14 -28.77
CA GLY A 154 -25.36 -7.10 -27.43
C GLY A 154 -25.27 -5.73 -26.74
N GLY A 155 -26.11 -4.75 -27.11
CA GLY A 155 -25.93 -3.32 -26.77
C GLY A 155 -26.64 -2.76 -25.52
N THR A 156 -27.35 -3.56 -24.73
CA THR A 156 -28.23 -3.03 -23.65
C THR A 156 -27.49 -2.32 -22.50
N HIS A 157 -26.17 -2.51 -22.33
CA HIS A 157 -25.41 -1.88 -21.24
C HIS A 157 -24.85 -0.49 -21.55
N LEU A 158 -24.85 -0.02 -22.79
CA LEU A 158 -24.18 1.25 -23.15
C LEU A 158 -24.98 2.50 -22.75
N HIS A 159 -26.30 2.42 -22.73
CA HIS A 159 -27.17 3.54 -22.37
C HIS A 159 -27.12 3.86 -20.87
N GLU A 160 -27.10 2.84 -20.01
CA GLU A 160 -26.97 3.00 -18.56
C GLU A 160 -25.64 3.66 -18.19
N ILE A 161 -24.54 3.29 -18.86
CA ILE A 161 -23.21 3.88 -18.68
C ILE A 161 -23.19 5.35 -19.14
N MET A 162 -23.87 5.68 -20.24
CA MET A 162 -23.96 7.07 -20.70
C MET A 162 -24.69 7.96 -19.68
N GLN A 163 -25.82 7.48 -19.15
CA GLN A 163 -26.60 8.19 -18.14
C GLN A 163 -25.76 8.45 -16.87
N SER A 164 -25.04 7.43 -16.38
CA SER A 164 -24.22 7.58 -15.17
C SER A 164 -23.08 8.58 -15.35
N LEU A 165 -22.43 8.60 -16.52
CA LEU A 165 -21.35 9.56 -16.80
C LEU A 165 -21.86 11.02 -16.85
N GLU A 166 -23.10 11.23 -17.29
CA GLU A 166 -23.74 12.55 -17.35
C GLU A 166 -24.18 13.05 -15.97
N ASP A 167 -24.69 12.16 -15.13
CA ASP A 167 -25.06 12.46 -13.74
C ASP A 167 -23.81 12.81 -12.91
N ASP A 168 -22.75 11.99 -13.00
CA ASP A 168 -21.47 12.23 -12.34
C ASP A 168 -20.86 13.59 -12.75
N ALA A 169 -20.94 13.95 -14.04
CA ALA A 169 -20.46 15.25 -14.52
C ALA A 169 -21.31 16.41 -13.96
N SER A 170 -22.63 16.20 -13.83
CA SER A 170 -23.58 17.21 -13.34
C SER A 170 -23.47 17.47 -11.84
N ASP A 171 -22.92 16.52 -11.07
CA ASP A 171 -22.62 16.71 -9.65
C ASP A 171 -21.33 17.52 -9.41
N LEU A 172 -20.39 17.46 -10.37
CA LEU A 172 -19.16 18.25 -10.33
C LEU A 172 -19.38 19.71 -10.76
N PHE A 173 -20.16 19.94 -11.83
CA PHE A 173 -20.40 21.30 -12.36
C PHE A 173 -21.75 21.45 -13.05
N ARG A 174 -22.44 22.57 -12.77
CA ARG A 174 -23.60 23.04 -13.54
C ARG A 174 -23.44 24.50 -13.90
N SER A 175 -23.78 24.87 -15.14
CA SER A 175 -23.62 26.24 -15.64
C SER A 175 -24.38 27.31 -14.85
N ARG A 176 -25.49 26.94 -14.20
CA ARG A 176 -26.30 27.80 -13.32
C ARG A 176 -26.37 27.30 -11.87
N GLY A 177 -25.51 26.36 -11.50
CA GLY A 177 -25.45 25.80 -10.15
C GLY A 177 -24.53 26.60 -9.21
N SER A 178 -24.79 26.52 -7.91
CA SER A 178 -23.95 27.13 -6.88
C SER A 178 -23.43 26.15 -5.84
N SER A 179 -24.01 24.94 -5.75
CA SER A 179 -23.72 23.94 -4.73
C SER A 179 -22.78 22.83 -5.21
N GLN A 180 -22.60 22.68 -6.52
CA GLN A 180 -21.70 21.68 -7.10
C GLN A 180 -20.25 21.99 -6.76
N ILE A 181 -19.41 20.96 -6.66
CA ILE A 181 -18.04 21.03 -6.11
C ILE A 181 -17.22 22.13 -6.80
N ILE A 182 -17.24 22.20 -8.14
CA ILE A 182 -16.48 23.20 -8.90
C ILE A 182 -17.11 24.60 -8.73
N ASN A 183 -18.44 24.70 -8.79
CA ASN A 183 -19.14 25.99 -8.66
C ASN A 183 -18.92 26.63 -7.28
N LYS A 184 -18.93 25.84 -6.21
CA LYS A 184 -18.65 26.27 -4.84
C LYS A 184 -17.19 26.72 -4.70
N ALA A 185 -16.24 25.89 -5.13
CA ALA A 185 -14.82 26.21 -5.06
C ALA A 185 -14.44 27.48 -5.85
N ILE A 186 -15.08 27.75 -7.00
CA ILE A 186 -14.91 29.01 -7.76
C ILE A 186 -15.34 30.23 -6.96
N ASN A 187 -16.43 30.13 -6.20
CA ASN A 187 -16.91 31.25 -5.38
C ASN A 187 -15.97 31.48 -4.18
N ASP A 188 -15.59 30.41 -3.49
CA ASP A 188 -14.69 30.46 -2.33
C ASP A 188 -13.31 31.00 -2.73
N TYR A 189 -12.78 30.61 -3.91
CA TYR A 189 -11.56 31.17 -4.49
C TYR A 189 -11.64 32.69 -4.72
N LYS A 190 -12.75 33.19 -5.26
CA LYS A 190 -12.93 34.63 -5.52
C LYS A 190 -12.95 35.44 -4.22
N GLU A 191 -13.53 34.89 -3.16
CA GLU A 191 -13.59 35.52 -1.85
C GLU A 191 -12.20 35.57 -1.19
N ALA A 192 -11.48 34.43 -1.16
CA ALA A 192 -10.12 34.35 -0.65
C ALA A 192 -9.15 35.29 -1.39
N LYS A 193 -9.24 35.37 -2.72
CA LYS A 193 -8.41 36.28 -3.55
C LYS A 193 -8.68 37.76 -3.27
N LYS A 194 -9.94 38.12 -3.00
CA LYS A 194 -10.33 39.50 -2.66
C LYS A 194 -9.75 39.91 -1.31
N GLU A 195 -9.78 39.02 -0.34
CA GLU A 195 -9.24 39.26 1.01
C GLU A 195 -7.70 39.35 1.01
N SER A 196 -7.03 38.48 0.24
CA SER A 196 -5.59 38.55 0.02
C SER A 196 -5.15 39.90 -0.58
N SER A 197 -5.88 40.40 -1.60
CA SER A 197 -5.54 41.67 -2.27
C SER A 197 -5.67 42.93 -1.39
N LYS A 198 -6.58 42.93 -0.40
CA LYS A 198 -6.74 44.05 0.54
C LYS A 198 -5.56 44.16 1.51
N SER A 199 -4.93 43.04 1.84
CA SER A 199 -3.82 42.96 2.79
C SER A 199 -2.47 43.36 2.16
N SER A 200 -2.39 43.57 0.84
CA SER A 200 -1.14 43.83 0.09
C SER A 200 -0.86 45.30 -0.27
N LEU A 201 -1.66 46.29 0.17
CA LEU A 201 -1.51 47.71 -0.21
C LEU A 201 -0.36 48.47 0.51
N SER A 202 0.49 47.82 1.31
CA SER A 202 1.60 48.41 2.10
C SER A 202 2.94 48.60 1.35
N GLY A 203 3.03 48.20 0.08
CA GLY A 203 4.33 48.03 -0.60
C GLY A 203 5.20 49.30 -0.82
N ARG A 204 4.63 50.51 -0.75
CA ARG A 204 5.41 51.75 -0.93
C ARG A 204 6.13 52.19 0.35
N GLU A 205 5.49 52.03 1.50
CA GLU A 205 6.06 52.35 2.82
C GLU A 205 7.10 51.28 3.19
N TRP A 206 6.84 50.01 2.84
CA TRP A 206 7.80 48.92 2.99
C TRP A 206 9.12 49.19 2.23
N ALA A 207 9.05 49.69 0.99
CA ALA A 207 10.24 49.96 0.19
C ALA A 207 11.13 51.09 0.75
N GLU A 208 10.54 52.03 1.49
CA GLU A 208 11.27 53.12 2.14
C GLU A 208 12.02 52.64 3.39
N HIS A 209 11.35 51.87 4.25
CA HIS A 209 11.97 51.26 5.43
C HIS A 209 13.02 50.19 5.06
N ASP A 210 12.79 49.37 4.03
CA ASP A 210 13.77 48.42 3.51
C ASP A 210 15.03 49.12 2.96
N SER A 211 14.87 50.27 2.30
CA SER A 211 16.01 51.08 1.83
C SER A 211 16.82 51.68 2.98
N ASN A 212 16.15 52.19 4.02
CA ASN A 212 16.81 52.74 5.21
C ASN A 212 17.54 51.65 6.01
N LEU A 213 16.93 50.49 6.19
CA LEU A 213 17.54 49.31 6.80
C LEU A 213 18.81 48.91 6.03
N LYS A 214 18.74 48.78 4.69
CA LYS A 214 19.90 48.45 3.85
C LYS A 214 21.05 49.46 3.99
N ASN A 215 20.75 50.74 4.17
CA ASN A 215 21.78 51.75 4.37
C ASN A 215 22.42 51.68 5.76
N ALA A 216 21.62 51.46 6.81
CA ALA A 216 22.13 51.25 8.17
C ALA A 216 22.96 49.96 8.27
N GLU A 217 22.54 48.89 7.59
CA GLU A 217 23.31 47.65 7.48
C GLU A 217 24.65 47.86 6.75
N LYS A 218 24.69 48.65 5.67
CA LYS A 218 25.95 49.04 5.02
C LYS A 218 26.88 49.81 5.95
N GLN A 219 26.37 50.71 6.78
CA GLN A 219 27.19 51.42 7.77
C GLN A 219 27.70 50.49 8.87
N LYS A 220 26.89 49.52 9.30
CA LYS A 220 27.32 48.48 10.26
C LYS A 220 28.52 47.69 9.75
N VAL A 221 28.52 47.35 8.47
CA VAL A 221 29.65 46.67 7.83
C VAL A 221 30.90 47.54 7.87
N LYS A 222 30.82 48.82 7.46
CA LYS A 222 31.96 49.74 7.48
C LYS A 222 32.55 49.96 8.87
N LEU A 223 31.71 50.21 9.86
CA LEU A 223 32.14 50.38 11.25
C LEU A 223 32.72 49.08 11.82
N GLY A 224 32.18 47.93 11.42
CA GLY A 224 32.72 46.61 11.74
C GLY A 224 34.12 46.36 11.15
N GLU A 225 34.34 46.75 9.89
CA GLU A 225 35.66 46.66 9.23
C GLU A 225 36.70 47.56 9.90
N GLU A 226 36.32 48.78 10.27
CA GLU A 226 37.19 49.74 10.96
C GLU A 226 37.54 49.28 12.39
N LEU A 227 36.54 48.80 13.13
CA LEU A 227 36.73 48.20 14.46
C LEU A 227 37.63 46.97 14.38
N ALA A 228 37.39 46.07 13.41
CA ALA A 228 38.22 44.89 13.21
C ALA A 228 39.67 45.26 12.93
N ARG A 229 39.92 46.31 12.13
CA ARG A 229 41.27 46.79 11.84
C ARG A 229 41.98 47.29 13.12
N LEU A 230 41.32 48.13 13.91
CA LEU A 230 41.90 48.68 15.15
C LEU A 230 42.12 47.60 16.20
N THR A 231 41.16 46.69 16.37
CA THR A 231 41.27 45.56 17.31
C THR A 231 42.35 44.57 16.89
N ASN A 232 42.52 44.32 15.60
CA ASN A 232 43.62 43.47 15.07
C ASN A 232 44.99 44.08 15.38
N GLU A 233 45.14 45.39 15.21
CA GLU A 233 46.39 46.09 15.52
C GLU A 233 46.69 46.04 17.03
N LYS A 234 45.68 46.25 17.87
CA LYS A 234 45.82 46.10 19.33
C LYS A 234 46.22 44.67 19.71
N THR A 235 45.54 43.67 19.14
CA THR A 235 45.80 42.26 19.41
C THR A 235 47.21 41.86 18.96
N ARG A 236 47.69 42.40 17.83
CA ARG A 236 49.07 42.25 17.37
C ARG A 236 50.06 42.75 18.43
N LEU A 237 49.84 43.93 19.00
CA LEU A 237 50.73 44.51 20.03
C LEU A 237 50.65 43.75 21.37
N ASP A 238 49.46 43.36 21.82
CA ASP A 238 49.25 42.52 23.02
C ASP A 238 49.94 41.15 22.89
N ARG A 239 49.86 40.54 21.70
CA ARG A 239 50.55 39.28 21.37
C ARG A 239 52.05 39.42 21.54
N LEU A 240 52.63 40.48 20.99
CA LEU A 240 54.07 40.70 21.02
C LEU A 240 54.57 40.92 22.45
N GLN A 241 53.79 41.64 23.26
CA GLN A 241 54.07 41.82 24.69
C GLN A 241 54.15 40.47 25.44
N LYS A 242 53.31 39.48 25.09
CA LYS A 242 53.28 38.15 25.72
C LYS A 242 54.30 37.15 25.15
N ALA A 243 54.68 37.29 23.88
CA ALA A 243 55.57 36.36 23.18
C ALA A 243 57.05 36.51 23.57
N ILE A 244 57.51 37.75 23.79
CA ILE A 244 58.91 38.09 24.14
C ILE A 244 59.51 37.19 25.24
N PRO A 245 58.88 36.99 26.41
CA PRO A 245 59.45 36.16 27.48
C PRO A 245 59.53 34.66 27.13
N LYS A 246 58.59 34.11 26.35
CA LYS A 246 58.56 32.68 25.96
C LYS A 246 59.62 32.32 24.93
N ILE A 247 59.93 33.25 24.02
CA ILE A 247 61.03 33.13 23.05
C ILE A 247 62.38 32.92 23.77
N GLY A 248 62.56 33.55 24.94
CA GLY A 248 63.74 33.34 25.79
C GLY A 248 63.90 31.89 26.27
N ALA A 249 62.81 31.28 26.76
CA ALA A 249 62.84 29.94 27.36
C ALA A 249 63.11 28.80 26.35
N ILE A 250 62.61 28.91 25.10
CA ILE A 250 62.84 27.91 24.06
C ILE A 250 64.31 27.83 23.66
N LYS A 251 65.03 28.97 23.66
CA LYS A 251 66.47 29.01 23.37
C LYS A 251 67.26 28.15 24.36
N GLU A 252 66.83 28.06 25.62
CA GLU A 252 67.49 27.25 26.64
C GLU A 252 67.22 25.75 26.47
N LEU A 253 65.97 25.31 26.24
CA LEU A 253 65.63 23.89 26.06
C LEU A 253 66.23 23.27 24.79
N LYS A 254 66.35 24.04 23.70
CA LYS A 254 67.02 23.58 22.47
C LYS A 254 68.51 23.27 22.70
N ALA A 255 69.16 23.96 23.64
CA ALA A 255 70.53 23.64 24.02
C ALA A 255 70.61 22.28 24.75
N GLU A 256 69.60 21.91 25.55
CA GLU A 256 69.56 20.65 26.30
C GLU A 256 69.36 19.41 25.38
N LEU A 257 68.48 19.50 24.39
CA LEU A 257 68.27 18.42 23.39
C LEU A 257 69.54 18.13 22.57
N SER A 258 70.34 19.16 22.27
CA SER A 258 71.59 19.01 21.52
C SER A 258 72.65 18.20 22.27
N ALA A 259 72.56 18.09 23.60
CA ALA A 259 73.52 17.35 24.43
C ALA A 259 73.29 15.82 24.45
N MET A 260 72.13 15.31 23.96
CA MET A 260 71.77 13.88 24.00
C MET A 260 72.31 13.02 22.84
N GLY A 261 72.92 13.62 21.81
CA GLY A 261 73.42 12.92 20.62
C GLY A 261 72.32 12.54 19.62
N GLU A 262 72.66 11.78 18.56
CA GLU A 262 71.70 11.35 17.53
C GLU A 262 70.82 10.20 18.03
N VAL A 263 69.58 10.50 18.42
CA VAL A 263 68.55 9.52 18.81
C VAL A 263 67.46 9.47 17.75
N ARG A 264 67.14 8.28 17.22
CA ARG A 264 66.07 8.10 16.21
C ARG A 264 64.71 7.96 16.92
N ILE A 265 63.77 8.85 16.61
CA ILE A 265 62.42 8.79 17.19
C ILE A 265 61.55 7.85 16.34
N LEU A 266 61.09 6.75 16.94
CA LEU A 266 60.19 5.76 16.33
C LEU A 266 58.73 6.23 16.41
N SER A 267 57.78 5.58 15.71
CA SER A 267 56.35 5.94 15.81
C SER A 267 55.74 5.61 17.20
N SER A 268 54.62 6.24 17.55
CA SER A 268 53.94 6.02 18.85
C SER A 268 53.20 4.68 18.94
N ASP A 269 52.80 4.12 17.80
CA ASP A 269 52.08 2.85 17.66
C ASP A 269 52.98 1.67 17.27
N PHE A 270 54.29 1.93 17.14
CA PHE A 270 55.33 0.97 16.76
C PHE A 270 55.25 -0.31 17.61
N SER A 271 55.06 -0.14 18.91
CA SER A 271 54.99 -1.23 19.89
C SER A 271 53.78 -2.16 19.66
N GLU A 272 52.61 -1.58 19.37
CA GLU A 272 51.36 -2.33 19.19
C GLU A 272 51.32 -3.04 17.83
N LYS A 273 51.77 -2.36 16.77
CA LYS A 273 51.85 -2.92 15.41
C LYS A 273 52.76 -4.14 15.34
N ARG A 274 53.94 -4.07 15.98
CA ARG A 274 54.87 -5.20 16.04
C ARG A 274 54.22 -6.43 16.69
N ARG A 275 53.53 -6.25 17.81
CA ARG A 275 52.91 -7.37 18.55
C ARG A 275 51.80 -8.06 17.75
N LYS A 276 50.88 -7.28 17.15
CA LYS A 276 49.75 -7.81 16.37
C LYS A 276 50.20 -8.56 15.11
N ALA A 277 51.16 -8.01 14.35
CA ALA A 277 51.63 -8.65 13.13
C ALA A 277 52.31 -10.00 13.39
N TYR A 278 53.03 -10.13 14.51
CA TYR A 278 53.70 -11.38 14.88
C TYR A 278 52.73 -12.51 15.27
N GLU A 279 51.68 -12.20 16.02
CA GLU A 279 50.63 -13.17 16.40
C GLU A 279 49.85 -13.70 15.18
N ASN A 280 49.47 -12.81 14.26
CA ASN A 280 48.74 -13.16 13.05
C ASN A 280 49.54 -14.06 12.11
N LEU A 281 50.84 -13.78 11.95
CA LEU A 281 51.72 -14.57 11.09
C LEU A 281 51.79 -16.04 11.52
N THR A 282 51.87 -16.28 12.83
CA THR A 282 52.07 -17.62 13.39
C THR A 282 50.83 -18.51 13.18
N SER A 283 49.64 -17.96 13.45
CA SER A 283 48.37 -18.69 13.30
C SER A 283 47.99 -19.00 11.85
N ALA A 284 48.31 -18.11 10.91
CA ALA A 284 48.01 -18.30 9.50
C ALA A 284 48.86 -19.43 8.87
N LYS A 285 50.14 -19.57 9.27
CA LYS A 285 51.04 -20.66 8.81
C LYS A 285 50.52 -22.04 9.21
N GLU A 286 50.00 -22.20 10.41
CA GLU A 286 49.42 -23.48 10.86
C GLU A 286 48.16 -23.87 10.07
N THR A 287 47.30 -22.88 9.78
CA THR A 287 46.04 -23.10 9.05
C THR A 287 46.29 -23.53 7.60
N LEU A 288 47.24 -22.88 6.93
CA LEU A 288 47.62 -23.20 5.55
C LEU A 288 48.02 -24.67 5.38
N THR A 289 48.89 -25.14 6.28
CA THR A 289 49.46 -26.50 6.21
C THR A 289 48.37 -27.57 6.33
N ARG A 290 47.38 -27.36 7.19
CA ARG A 290 46.28 -28.32 7.45
C ARG A 290 45.31 -28.46 6.27
N GLU A 291 44.95 -27.36 5.61
CA GLU A 291 43.94 -27.40 4.55
C GLU A 291 44.51 -27.90 3.21
N GLU A 292 45.81 -27.66 2.93
CA GLU A 292 46.50 -28.22 1.76
C GLU A 292 46.49 -29.76 1.74
N GLU A 293 46.68 -30.39 2.89
CA GLU A 293 46.70 -31.86 3.01
C GLU A 293 45.32 -32.49 2.78
N ARG A 294 44.25 -31.81 3.20
CA ARG A 294 42.86 -32.26 2.98
C ARG A 294 42.44 -32.14 1.51
N LEU A 295 42.84 -31.05 0.84
CA LEU A 295 42.54 -30.83 -0.57
C LEU A 295 43.15 -31.96 -1.45
N LYS A 296 44.37 -32.39 -1.12
CA LYS A 296 45.05 -33.49 -1.82
C LYS A 296 44.22 -34.79 -1.79
N GLN A 297 43.68 -35.16 -0.62
CA GLN A 297 42.88 -36.38 -0.47
C GLN A 297 41.56 -36.35 -1.25
N ILE A 298 40.94 -35.18 -1.41
CA ILE A 298 39.70 -35.04 -2.19
C ILE A 298 39.97 -35.20 -3.68
N ASN A 299 41.06 -34.61 -4.19
CA ASN A 299 41.46 -34.71 -5.59
C ASN A 299 41.78 -36.16 -6.02
N GLU A 300 42.43 -36.93 -5.15
CA GLU A 300 42.70 -38.35 -5.40
C GLU A 300 41.41 -39.19 -5.55
N LYS A 301 40.34 -38.87 -4.79
CA LYS A 301 39.04 -39.56 -4.89
C LYS A 301 38.22 -39.17 -6.12
N ILE A 302 38.35 -37.94 -6.60
CA ILE A 302 37.67 -37.51 -7.84
C ILE A 302 38.29 -38.20 -9.06
N ALA A 303 39.61 -38.37 -9.06
CA ALA A 303 40.34 -38.97 -10.18
C ALA A 303 40.04 -40.46 -10.41
N SER A 304 39.43 -41.17 -9.43
CA SER A 304 39.16 -42.61 -9.52
C SER A 304 37.76 -42.98 -10.05
N LEU A 305 36.88 -42.01 -10.33
CA LEU A 305 35.51 -42.24 -10.83
C LEU A 305 35.43 -42.03 -12.36
N SER A 306 34.82 -42.97 -13.11
CA SER A 306 34.68 -42.93 -14.57
C SER A 306 33.22 -43.18 -14.99
N VAL A 307 32.60 -42.22 -15.68
CA VAL A 307 31.17 -42.24 -16.05
C VAL A 307 31.01 -42.32 -17.57
N PRO A 308 30.45 -43.40 -18.15
CA PRO A 308 30.24 -43.54 -19.59
C PRO A 308 29.01 -42.77 -20.09
N GLU A 309 29.24 -41.62 -20.74
CA GLU A 309 28.17 -40.68 -21.16
C GLU A 309 27.26 -41.19 -22.29
N THR A 310 27.77 -42.07 -23.17
CA THR A 310 27.01 -42.60 -24.33
C THR A 310 25.91 -43.58 -23.94
N LEU A 311 26.05 -44.27 -22.79
CA LEU A 311 25.03 -45.16 -22.23
C LEU A 311 23.87 -44.37 -21.60
N LEU A 312 24.17 -43.24 -20.95
CA LEU A 312 23.16 -42.38 -20.32
C LEU A 312 22.23 -41.72 -21.36
N GLN A 313 22.71 -41.46 -22.58
CA GLN A 313 21.92 -40.83 -23.65
C GLN A 313 20.88 -41.76 -24.32
N GLN A 314 20.94 -43.08 -24.11
CA GLN A 314 20.04 -44.06 -24.74
C GLN A 314 19.12 -44.78 -23.73
N GLU A 315 18.93 -44.17 -22.56
CA GLU A 315 18.15 -44.71 -21.43
C GLU A 315 16.73 -45.15 -21.83
N GLU A 316 15.97 -44.29 -22.53
CA GLU A 316 14.56 -44.59 -22.90
C GLU A 316 14.43 -45.78 -23.87
N ASN A 317 15.34 -45.89 -24.84
CA ASN A 317 15.29 -46.95 -25.84
C ASN A 317 15.66 -48.32 -25.25
N ILE A 318 16.61 -48.35 -24.30
CA ILE A 318 17.01 -49.58 -23.59
C ILE A 318 15.88 -50.05 -22.65
N ALA A 319 15.15 -49.12 -22.02
CA ALA A 319 14.00 -49.44 -21.17
C ALA A 319 12.81 -50.01 -21.99
N ALA A 320 12.49 -49.42 -23.14
CA ALA A 320 11.35 -49.83 -23.97
C ALA A 320 11.45 -51.26 -24.52
N VAL A 321 12.67 -51.69 -24.90
CA VAL A 321 12.89 -53.07 -25.40
C VAL A 321 12.89 -54.09 -24.25
N TYR A 322 13.34 -53.69 -23.05
CA TYR A 322 13.27 -54.55 -21.84
C TYR A 322 11.82 -54.81 -21.40
N GLU A 323 10.90 -53.86 -21.59
CA GLU A 323 9.49 -54.00 -21.24
C GLU A 323 8.73 -55.01 -22.13
N LYS A 324 9.02 -55.03 -23.45
CA LYS A 324 8.40 -55.98 -24.40
C LYS A 324 8.80 -57.45 -24.19
N LEU A 325 9.93 -57.71 -23.52
CA LEU A 325 10.49 -59.04 -23.26
C LEU A 325 9.53 -59.98 -22.50
N GLY A 326 8.71 -59.44 -21.60
CA GLY A 326 7.74 -60.22 -20.81
C GLY A 326 6.57 -60.79 -21.62
N SER A 327 6.13 -60.08 -22.66
CA SER A 327 4.99 -60.49 -23.50
C SER A 327 5.34 -61.64 -24.46
N HIS A 328 6.56 -61.62 -25.01
CA HIS A 328 7.10 -62.64 -25.92
C HIS A 328 7.28 -64.01 -25.22
N ARG A 329 7.82 -64.02 -23.99
CA ARG A 329 7.99 -65.26 -23.19
C ARG A 329 6.68 -65.94 -22.82
N LYS A 330 5.63 -65.16 -22.57
CA LYS A 330 4.31 -65.67 -22.19
C LYS A 330 3.60 -66.35 -23.36
N ALA A 331 3.60 -65.72 -24.54
CA ALA A 331 2.96 -66.27 -25.74
C ALA A 331 3.57 -67.60 -26.23
N HIS A 332 4.88 -67.79 -26.06
CA HIS A 332 5.57 -69.04 -26.42
C HIS A 332 5.31 -70.19 -25.43
N THR A 333 4.96 -69.89 -24.18
CA THR A 333 4.68 -70.90 -23.14
C THR A 333 3.24 -71.43 -23.22
N ASP A 334 2.30 -70.59 -23.68
CA ASP A 334 0.86 -70.90 -23.68
C ASP A 334 0.38 -71.73 -24.90
N LEU A 335 1.19 -71.84 -25.97
CA LEU A 335 0.82 -72.47 -27.25
C LEU A 335 0.37 -73.95 -27.14
N PRO A 336 1.05 -74.85 -26.38
CA PRO A 336 0.63 -76.25 -26.26
C PRO A 336 -0.65 -76.43 -25.41
N GLY A 337 -0.99 -75.45 -24.58
CA GLY A 337 -2.23 -75.44 -23.79
C GLY A 337 -3.45 -75.15 -24.66
N LEU A 338 -3.31 -74.19 -25.59
CA LEU A 338 -4.37 -73.81 -26.52
C LEU A 338 -4.73 -74.93 -27.52
N GLU A 339 -3.77 -75.77 -27.91
CA GLU A 339 -4.01 -76.95 -28.75
C GLU A 339 -4.83 -78.02 -28.00
N ARG A 340 -4.53 -78.25 -26.72
CA ARG A 340 -5.23 -79.23 -25.86
C ARG A 340 -6.65 -78.78 -25.50
N GLU A 341 -6.87 -77.47 -25.40
CA GLU A 341 -8.16 -76.85 -25.13
C GLU A 341 -9.14 -77.01 -26.31
N ASN A 342 -8.66 -77.05 -27.55
CA ASN A 342 -9.47 -77.29 -28.74
C ASN A 342 -10.07 -78.71 -28.77
N ASP A 343 -9.30 -79.71 -28.33
CA ASP A 343 -9.73 -81.11 -28.28
C ASP A 343 -10.79 -81.34 -27.19
N ILE A 344 -10.62 -80.74 -26.01
CA ILE A 344 -11.57 -80.84 -24.88
C ILE A 344 -12.93 -80.24 -25.24
N LEU A 345 -12.96 -79.07 -25.88
CA LEU A 345 -14.21 -78.41 -26.30
C LEU A 345 -15.01 -79.24 -27.32
N SER A 346 -14.34 -80.07 -28.11
CA SER A 346 -14.99 -80.98 -29.08
C SER A 346 -15.70 -82.15 -28.40
N ASP A 347 -15.16 -82.68 -27.31
CA ASP A 347 -15.77 -83.79 -26.55
C ASP A 347 -16.90 -83.31 -25.63
N GLU A 348 -16.77 -82.14 -25.01
CA GLU A 348 -17.82 -81.53 -24.18
C GLU A 348 -19.08 -81.18 -24.98
N SER A 349 -18.92 -80.74 -26.23
CA SER A 349 -20.04 -80.46 -27.14
C SER A 349 -20.88 -81.71 -27.41
N ARG A 350 -20.29 -82.91 -27.30
CA ARG A 350 -21.00 -84.19 -27.48
C ARG A 350 -21.80 -84.58 -26.22
N ALA A 351 -21.25 -84.32 -25.03
CA ALA A 351 -21.89 -84.62 -23.75
C ALA A 351 -23.13 -83.74 -23.47
N ILE A 352 -23.12 -82.45 -23.85
CA ILE A 352 -24.26 -81.53 -23.67
C ILE A 352 -25.52 -81.99 -24.42
N ILE A 353 -25.35 -82.65 -25.56
CA ILE A 353 -26.46 -83.19 -26.37
C ILE A 353 -27.13 -84.37 -25.66
N GLU A 354 -26.34 -85.22 -25.03
CA GLU A 354 -26.80 -86.46 -24.38
C GLU A 354 -27.56 -86.19 -23.06
N ASP A 355 -27.15 -85.17 -22.30
CA ASP A 355 -27.76 -84.78 -21.01
C ASP A 355 -29.07 -84.00 -21.16
N SER A 356 -29.11 -83.02 -22.07
CA SER A 356 -30.21 -82.04 -22.11
C SER A 356 -31.28 -82.32 -23.18
N PHE A 357 -30.97 -83.13 -24.20
CA PHE A 357 -31.88 -83.50 -25.29
C PHE A 357 -31.68 -84.97 -25.74
N PRO A 358 -31.94 -85.96 -24.86
CA PRO A 358 -31.63 -87.36 -25.13
C PRO A 358 -32.31 -87.88 -26.41
N GLY A 359 -31.55 -88.60 -27.24
CA GLY A 359 -32.01 -89.22 -28.49
C GLY A 359 -31.91 -88.37 -29.77
N HIS A 360 -31.35 -87.15 -29.70
CA HIS A 360 -31.26 -86.20 -30.82
C HIS A 360 -29.82 -86.03 -31.33
N SER A 361 -29.63 -85.88 -32.64
CA SER A 361 -28.33 -85.53 -33.26
C SER A 361 -28.14 -84.00 -33.39
N ILE A 362 -26.91 -83.55 -33.68
CA ILE A 362 -26.59 -82.14 -34.00
C ILE A 362 -27.47 -81.60 -35.16
N LYS A 363 -27.96 -82.46 -36.05
CA LYS A 363 -28.88 -82.08 -37.12
C LYS A 363 -30.33 -81.94 -36.66
N ASP A 364 -30.79 -82.73 -35.69
CA ASP A 364 -32.18 -82.73 -35.20
C ASP A 364 -32.47 -81.51 -34.29
N ILE A 365 -31.45 -81.00 -33.59
CA ILE A 365 -31.55 -79.80 -32.74
C ILE A 365 -31.74 -78.51 -33.56
N LYS A 366 -31.48 -78.54 -34.87
CA LYS A 366 -31.77 -77.39 -35.76
C LYS A 366 -33.27 -77.12 -35.94
N GLU A 367 -34.15 -78.10 -35.68
CA GLU A 367 -35.60 -77.96 -35.83
C GLU A 367 -36.30 -77.41 -34.57
N LEU A 368 -35.64 -77.46 -33.40
CA LEU A 368 -36.08 -76.85 -32.13
C LEU A 368 -35.83 -75.33 -32.08
N SER A 369 -35.93 -74.67 -33.23
CA SER A 369 -35.76 -73.24 -33.37
C SER A 369 -36.85 -72.48 -32.61
N ILE A 370 -36.64 -72.23 -31.31
CA ILE A 370 -37.32 -71.14 -30.61
C ILE A 370 -37.02 -69.89 -31.44
N SER A 371 -38.07 -69.21 -31.92
CA SER A 371 -37.92 -68.04 -32.78
C SER A 371 -36.96 -67.05 -32.10
N ALA A 372 -36.08 -66.43 -32.91
CA ALA A 372 -35.14 -65.44 -32.39
C ALA A 372 -35.87 -64.36 -31.57
N ALA A 373 -37.09 -64.00 -31.98
CA ALA A 373 -37.95 -63.06 -31.27
C ALA A 373 -38.32 -63.51 -29.85
N ARG A 374 -38.71 -64.78 -29.63
CA ARG A 374 -39.13 -65.26 -28.30
C ARG A 374 -37.94 -65.48 -27.37
N ARG A 375 -36.80 -65.92 -27.91
CA ARG A 375 -35.52 -65.98 -27.17
C ARG A 375 -35.03 -64.60 -26.77
N ALA A 376 -35.03 -63.66 -27.73
CA ALA A 376 -34.67 -62.28 -27.47
C ALA A 376 -35.56 -61.68 -26.39
N ARG A 377 -36.87 -61.97 -26.39
CA ARG A 377 -37.79 -61.46 -25.36
C ARG A 377 -37.53 -62.02 -23.96
N VAL A 378 -37.27 -63.33 -23.84
CA VAL A 378 -36.93 -63.96 -22.53
C VAL A 378 -35.55 -63.53 -22.04
N GLN A 379 -34.55 -63.39 -22.92
CA GLN A 379 -33.24 -62.83 -22.55
C GLN A 379 -33.34 -61.34 -22.20
N GLU A 380 -34.10 -60.55 -22.95
CA GLU A 380 -34.32 -59.12 -22.69
C GLU A 380 -34.94 -58.92 -21.30
N LEU A 381 -36.05 -59.62 -21.01
CA LEU A 381 -36.70 -59.51 -19.71
C LEU A 381 -35.82 -60.11 -18.59
N GLY A 382 -35.10 -61.21 -18.85
CA GLY A 382 -34.19 -61.79 -17.86
C GLY A 382 -32.98 -60.90 -17.55
N ASN A 383 -32.45 -60.19 -18.54
CA ASN A 383 -31.36 -59.22 -18.37
C ASN A 383 -31.85 -57.96 -17.62
N LYS A 384 -33.12 -57.57 -17.82
CA LYS A 384 -33.72 -56.44 -17.07
C LYS A 384 -33.98 -56.78 -15.61
N TYR A 385 -34.25 -58.05 -15.25
CA TYR A 385 -34.61 -58.45 -13.88
C TYR A 385 -33.61 -58.00 -12.81
N GLN A 386 -32.32 -58.30 -13.01
CA GLN A 386 -31.28 -57.94 -12.03
C GLN A 386 -31.14 -56.41 -11.93
N SER A 387 -31.20 -55.71 -13.06
CA SER A 387 -31.13 -54.25 -13.10
C SER A 387 -32.30 -53.56 -12.38
N LEU A 388 -33.51 -54.14 -12.46
CA LEU A 388 -34.70 -53.59 -11.80
C LEU A 388 -34.63 -53.81 -10.28
N ILE A 389 -34.20 -55.00 -9.83
CA ILE A 389 -33.99 -55.29 -8.41
C ILE A 389 -32.86 -54.41 -7.84
N ASP A 390 -31.76 -54.27 -8.58
CA ASP A 390 -30.63 -53.45 -8.15
C ASP A 390 -31.01 -51.97 -8.13
N ASN A 391 -31.83 -51.49 -9.07
CA ASN A 391 -32.38 -50.13 -9.03
C ASN A 391 -33.30 -49.94 -7.81
N GLN A 392 -34.20 -50.88 -7.50
CA GLN A 392 -35.07 -50.79 -6.34
C GLN A 392 -34.27 -50.75 -5.02
N LYS A 393 -33.25 -51.60 -4.89
CA LYS A 393 -32.34 -51.61 -3.73
C LYS A 393 -31.46 -50.36 -3.67
N ARG A 394 -30.96 -49.89 -4.82
CA ARG A 394 -30.13 -48.69 -4.93
C ARG A 394 -30.89 -47.47 -4.44
N TRP A 395 -32.09 -47.23 -4.96
CA TRP A 395 -32.88 -46.06 -4.55
C TRP A 395 -33.37 -46.17 -3.11
N ALA A 396 -33.69 -47.37 -2.62
CA ALA A 396 -33.97 -47.57 -1.19
C ALA A 396 -32.78 -47.22 -0.29
N LYS A 397 -31.55 -47.61 -0.69
CA LYS A 397 -30.32 -47.28 0.04
C LYS A 397 -29.97 -45.79 -0.06
N GLU A 398 -30.15 -45.19 -1.24
CA GLU A 398 -29.88 -43.76 -1.50
C GLU A 398 -30.81 -42.87 -0.65
N VAL A 399 -32.10 -43.20 -0.59
CA VAL A 399 -33.07 -42.50 0.27
C VAL A 399 -32.60 -42.55 1.74
N HIS A 400 -32.27 -43.75 2.24
CA HIS A 400 -31.82 -43.90 3.62
C HIS A 400 -30.53 -43.12 3.92
N THR A 401 -29.55 -43.14 3.02
CA THR A 401 -28.29 -42.40 3.19
C THR A 401 -28.47 -40.88 3.10
N LEU A 402 -29.36 -40.40 2.24
CA LEU A 402 -29.68 -38.97 2.16
C LEU A 402 -30.48 -38.50 3.38
N GLU A 403 -31.39 -39.32 3.92
CA GLU A 403 -32.09 -39.06 5.18
C GLU A 403 -31.13 -38.93 6.35
N GLU A 404 -30.18 -39.87 6.50
CA GLU A 404 -29.17 -39.81 7.57
C GLU A 404 -28.32 -38.54 7.47
N LYS A 405 -27.80 -38.22 6.28
CA LYS A 405 -26.99 -37.02 6.04
C LYS A 405 -27.77 -35.74 6.32
N LEU A 406 -29.01 -35.66 5.86
CA LEU A 406 -29.88 -34.50 6.11
C LEU A 406 -30.15 -34.33 7.61
N ASN A 407 -30.38 -35.44 8.33
CA ASN A 407 -30.62 -35.39 9.77
C ASN A 407 -29.36 -34.96 10.54
N THR A 408 -28.17 -35.41 10.14
CA THR A 408 -26.90 -34.94 10.70
C THR A 408 -26.72 -33.44 10.47
N LYS A 409 -26.94 -32.96 9.25
CA LYS A 409 -26.79 -31.53 8.91
C LYS A 409 -27.82 -30.64 9.62
N ASN A 410 -29.06 -31.10 9.75
CA ASN A 410 -30.08 -30.40 10.53
C ASN A 410 -29.76 -30.38 12.03
N LYS A 411 -29.08 -31.42 12.56
CA LYS A 411 -28.61 -31.42 13.94
C LYS A 411 -27.46 -30.43 14.14
N GLU A 412 -26.48 -30.39 13.22
CA GLU A 412 -25.41 -29.38 13.21
C GLU A 412 -25.98 -27.95 13.14
N LEU A 413 -27.07 -27.75 12.37
CA LEU A 413 -27.76 -26.46 12.29
C LEU A 413 -28.46 -26.08 13.61
N ASN A 414 -29.08 -27.04 14.28
CA ASN A 414 -29.78 -26.82 15.55
C ASN A 414 -28.82 -26.63 16.74
N ASP A 415 -27.60 -27.15 16.64
CA ASP A 415 -26.54 -26.98 17.64
C ASP A 415 -25.88 -25.58 17.54
N LEU A 416 -26.08 -24.85 16.42
CA LEU A 416 -25.64 -23.47 16.26
C LEU A 416 -26.64 -22.50 16.91
N SER A 417 -26.09 -21.42 17.49
CA SER A 417 -26.90 -20.34 18.06
C SER A 417 -27.65 -19.56 16.98
N ASP A 418 -28.70 -18.84 17.38
CA ASP A 418 -29.44 -17.96 16.47
C ASP A 418 -28.55 -16.85 15.91
N PRO A 419 -28.79 -16.38 14.67
CA PRO A 419 -27.96 -15.36 14.04
C PRO A 419 -28.01 -14.06 14.83
N ARG A 420 -26.82 -13.58 15.23
CA ARG A 420 -26.61 -12.32 15.98
C ARG A 420 -26.13 -11.23 15.02
N ASN A 421 -26.48 -9.97 15.29
CA ASN A 421 -26.05 -8.80 14.50
C ASN A 421 -25.01 -7.99 15.29
N ALA A 422 -23.78 -7.92 14.78
CA ALA A 422 -22.67 -7.22 15.41
C ALA A 422 -22.45 -5.76 14.92
N ASP A 423 -23.31 -5.21 14.05
CA ASP A 423 -23.13 -3.90 13.40
C ASP A 423 -22.98 -2.73 14.38
N LYS A 424 -23.65 -2.81 15.54
CA LYS A 424 -23.52 -1.80 16.60
C LYS A 424 -22.16 -1.88 17.29
N LEU A 425 -21.72 -3.09 17.64
CA LEU A 425 -20.43 -3.35 18.27
C LEU A 425 -19.29 -2.94 17.33
N GLN A 426 -19.38 -3.27 16.05
CA GLN A 426 -18.36 -2.91 15.05
C GLN A 426 -18.25 -1.40 14.84
N ARG A 427 -19.37 -0.65 14.88
CA ARG A 427 -19.34 0.82 14.85
C ARG A 427 -18.68 1.39 16.11
N ALA A 428 -18.96 0.84 17.28
CA ALA A 428 -18.34 1.26 18.54
C ALA A 428 -16.82 0.98 18.56
N VAL A 429 -16.39 -0.19 18.09
CA VAL A 429 -14.98 -0.56 17.91
C VAL A 429 -14.27 0.39 16.94
N THR A 430 -14.87 0.63 15.77
CA THR A 430 -14.31 1.56 14.77
C THR A 430 -14.23 2.99 15.32
N GLY A 431 -15.22 3.41 16.11
CA GLY A 431 -15.23 4.70 16.79
C GLY A 431 -14.07 4.87 17.76
N ALA A 432 -13.79 3.86 18.59
CA ALA A 432 -12.67 3.88 19.52
C ALA A 432 -11.30 3.81 18.81
N GLN A 433 -11.17 3.01 17.74
CA GLN A 433 -9.92 2.87 16.98
C GLN A 433 -9.48 4.15 16.24
N LYS A 434 -10.42 5.04 15.86
CA LYS A 434 -10.09 6.32 15.21
C LYS A 434 -9.23 7.24 16.08
N HIS A 435 -9.27 7.07 17.40
CA HIS A 435 -8.51 7.88 18.35
C HIS A 435 -7.09 7.34 18.63
N GLY A 436 -6.70 6.22 18.02
CA GLY A 436 -5.38 5.61 18.23
C GLY A 436 -5.24 4.91 19.58
N ASP A 437 -4.01 4.81 20.08
CA ASP A 437 -3.70 4.14 21.35
C ASP A 437 -3.79 5.11 22.53
N LEU A 438 -5.04 5.36 22.96
CA LEU A 438 -5.35 6.26 24.08
C LEU A 438 -4.74 5.80 25.41
N ASP A 439 -4.60 4.49 25.64
CA ASP A 439 -4.01 3.94 26.87
C ASP A 439 -2.51 4.28 26.96
N SER A 440 -1.78 4.13 25.85
CA SER A 440 -0.37 4.50 25.76
C SER A 440 -0.15 6.01 25.87
N GLU A 441 -1.00 6.81 25.22
CA GLU A 441 -0.97 8.27 25.37
C GLU A 441 -1.22 8.72 26.81
N LEU A 442 -2.22 8.14 27.49
CA LEU A 442 -2.50 8.42 28.90
C LEU A 442 -1.31 8.04 29.79
N LYS A 443 -0.72 6.86 29.57
CA LYS A 443 0.44 6.40 30.35
C LYS A 443 1.64 7.33 30.16
N LYS A 444 1.90 7.77 28.93
CA LYS A 444 2.96 8.73 28.61
C LYS A 444 2.69 10.07 29.28
N ALA A 445 1.48 10.62 29.15
CA ALA A 445 1.11 11.90 29.76
C ALA A 445 1.25 11.87 31.30
N ILE A 446 0.85 10.77 31.96
CA ILE A 446 1.05 10.59 33.42
C ILE A 446 2.55 10.58 33.78
N SER A 447 3.37 9.87 33.00
CA SER A 447 4.82 9.82 33.23
C SER A 447 5.47 11.18 33.02
N ASP A 448 5.10 11.90 31.97
CA ASP A 448 5.62 13.23 31.64
C ASP A 448 5.24 14.22 32.76
N LEU A 449 3.99 14.21 33.22
CA LEU A 449 3.54 15.03 34.36
C LEU A 449 4.32 14.72 35.64
N GLN A 450 4.58 13.44 35.95
CA GLN A 450 5.37 13.06 37.13
C GLN A 450 6.81 13.56 37.05
N ASN A 451 7.44 13.44 35.88
CA ASN A 451 8.80 13.91 35.64
C ASN A 451 8.88 15.43 35.76
N ASP A 452 7.97 16.14 35.09
CA ASP A 452 7.92 17.60 35.12
C ASP A 452 7.60 18.11 36.53
N LYS A 453 6.71 17.43 37.28
CA LYS A 453 6.42 17.78 38.67
C LYS A 453 7.64 17.62 39.56
N THR A 454 8.36 16.52 39.41
CA THR A 454 9.62 16.28 40.15
C THR A 454 10.66 17.34 39.82
N GLN A 455 10.77 17.74 38.54
CA GLN A 455 11.69 18.77 38.09
C GLN A 455 11.32 20.15 38.64
N ALA A 456 10.03 20.50 38.64
CA ALA A 456 9.53 21.74 39.24
C ALA A 456 9.80 21.78 40.76
N GLU A 457 9.59 20.68 41.48
CA GLU A 457 9.92 20.57 42.91
C GLU A 457 11.42 20.74 43.18
N ILE A 458 12.29 20.22 42.30
CA ILE A 458 13.75 20.43 42.38
C ILE A 458 14.10 21.90 42.12
N ASN A 459 13.49 22.52 41.10
CA ASN A 459 13.73 23.91 40.75
C ASN A 459 13.24 24.86 41.86
N LEU A 460 12.11 24.55 42.50
CA LEU A 460 11.61 25.24 43.68
C LEU A 460 12.62 25.18 44.84
N LYS A 461 13.18 23.99 45.13
CA LYS A 461 14.24 23.84 46.16
C LYS A 461 15.51 24.63 45.82
N LYS A 462 15.86 24.77 44.53
CA LYS A 462 17.02 25.54 44.07
C LYS A 462 16.81 27.06 44.12
N LEU A 463 15.57 27.54 44.24
CA LEU A 463 15.23 28.96 44.27
C LEU A 463 15.76 29.66 45.54
N GLY A 464 15.84 28.94 46.67
CA GLY A 464 16.62 29.27 47.86
C GLY A 464 16.07 30.36 48.78
N LEU A 465 15.65 31.51 48.25
CA LEU A 465 15.21 32.68 49.04
C LEU A 465 13.77 32.57 49.58
N TRP A 466 13.01 31.58 49.11
CA TRP A 466 11.61 31.38 49.48
C TRP A 466 11.33 29.89 49.68
N THR A 467 10.41 29.59 50.62
CA THR A 467 9.99 28.24 50.95
C THR A 467 8.46 28.16 51.00
N GLY A 468 7.88 27.25 50.24
CA GLY A 468 6.44 26.97 50.21
C GLY A 468 6.13 25.88 49.17
N THR A 469 4.90 25.82 48.69
CA THR A 469 4.45 24.85 47.67
C THR A 469 4.49 25.44 46.25
N LEU A 470 4.43 24.56 45.23
CA LEU A 470 4.34 24.97 43.83
C LEU A 470 3.08 25.82 43.55
N GLU A 471 1.98 25.57 44.25
CA GLU A 471 0.72 26.33 44.08
C GLU A 471 0.83 27.75 44.66
N GLU A 472 1.44 27.88 45.85
CA GLU A 472 1.67 29.18 46.49
C GLU A 472 2.65 30.06 45.70
N MET A 473 3.64 29.45 45.02
CA MET A 473 4.66 30.13 44.21
C MET A 473 4.06 30.99 43.08
N GLU A 474 2.93 30.56 42.53
CA GLU A 474 2.26 31.24 41.42
C GLU A 474 1.53 32.53 41.85
N SER A 475 1.12 32.57 43.12
CA SER A 475 0.44 33.71 43.72
C SER A 475 1.36 34.64 44.52
N LEU A 476 2.67 34.37 44.51
CA LEU A 476 3.64 35.10 45.31
C LEU A 476 3.76 36.56 44.80
N PRO A 477 3.43 37.57 45.62
CA PRO A 477 3.58 38.96 45.22
C PRO A 477 5.06 39.28 45.12
N ILE A 478 5.56 39.61 43.93
CA ILE A 478 6.95 40.03 43.69
C ILE A 478 6.98 41.36 42.94
N PRO A 479 8.00 42.22 43.16
CA PRO A 479 8.15 43.46 42.41
C PRO A 479 8.31 43.21 40.91
N SER A 480 7.85 44.14 40.07
CA SER A 480 8.04 44.05 38.62
C SER A 480 9.51 44.25 38.23
N ASP A 481 9.92 43.72 37.07
CA ASP A 481 11.27 43.92 36.54
C ASP A 481 11.62 45.41 36.43
N ASP A 482 10.70 46.26 35.95
CA ASP A 482 10.87 47.72 35.92
C ASP A 482 11.17 48.33 37.30
N THR A 483 10.56 47.78 38.34
CA THR A 483 10.78 48.24 39.71
C THR A 483 12.19 47.85 40.17
N VAL A 484 12.63 46.62 39.90
CA VAL A 484 13.98 46.15 40.20
C VAL A 484 15.03 46.99 39.46
N ASP A 485 14.79 47.30 38.18
CA ASP A 485 15.67 48.10 37.34
C ASP A 485 15.83 49.53 37.86
N ARG A 486 14.74 50.14 38.31
CA ARG A 486 14.77 51.46 38.93
C ARG A 486 15.62 51.48 40.21
N PHE A 487 15.53 50.44 41.04
CA PHE A 487 16.35 50.32 42.24
C PHE A 487 17.82 50.05 41.89
N ASP A 488 18.12 49.16 40.94
CA ASP A 488 19.49 48.89 40.48
C ASP A 488 20.18 50.19 40.02
N ASN A 489 19.50 50.98 39.20
CA ASN A 489 20.00 52.28 38.74
C ASN A 489 20.20 53.27 39.91
N SER A 490 19.23 53.37 40.82
CA SER A 490 19.34 54.26 41.99
C SER A 490 20.49 53.87 42.93
N PHE A 491 20.75 52.58 43.11
CA PHE A 491 21.89 52.08 43.89
C PHE A 491 23.21 52.42 43.22
N ASN A 492 23.33 52.16 41.92
CA ASN A 492 24.54 52.47 41.14
C ASN A 492 24.82 53.98 41.11
N ASP A 493 23.80 54.83 41.00
CA ASP A 493 23.94 56.29 41.01
C ASP A 493 24.47 56.81 42.36
N LEU A 494 23.92 56.33 43.48
CA LEU A 494 24.38 56.71 44.82
C LEU A 494 25.79 56.18 45.11
N GLU A 495 26.11 54.97 44.67
CA GLU A 495 27.47 54.41 44.80
C GLU A 495 28.49 55.22 43.99
N ALA A 496 28.16 55.58 42.74
CA ALA A 496 29.00 56.43 41.91
C ALA A 496 29.19 57.84 42.51
N GLN A 497 28.13 58.43 43.09
CA GLN A 497 28.21 59.72 43.79
C GLN A 497 29.11 59.62 45.03
N SER A 498 28.93 58.58 45.86
CA SER A 498 29.76 58.33 47.04
C SER A 498 31.23 58.19 46.66
N ASN A 499 31.56 57.41 45.63
CA ASN A 499 32.94 57.20 45.18
C ASN A 499 33.57 58.50 44.66
N ARG A 500 32.84 59.30 43.86
CA ARG A 500 33.32 60.62 43.41
C ARG A 500 33.60 61.58 44.56
N ILE A 501 32.76 61.57 45.60
CA ILE A 501 32.97 62.42 46.79
C ILE A 501 34.18 61.92 47.59
N LYS A 502 34.35 60.60 47.76
CA LYS A 502 35.51 60.00 48.44
C LYS A 502 36.83 60.30 47.72
N ASP A 503 36.84 60.25 46.39
CA ASP A 503 38.02 60.59 45.57
C ASP A 503 38.39 62.08 45.71
N ARG A 504 37.39 62.98 45.71
CA ARG A 504 37.61 64.41 45.96
C ARG A 504 38.09 64.69 47.39
N LEU A 505 37.53 63.98 48.37
CA LEU A 505 37.92 64.09 49.77
C LEU A 505 39.40 63.71 49.95
N THR A 506 39.80 62.57 49.39
CA THR A 506 41.20 62.11 49.45
C THR A 506 42.15 63.10 48.77
N ALA A 507 41.79 63.64 47.60
CA ALA A 507 42.61 64.65 46.91
C ALA A 507 42.80 65.93 47.74
N GLU A 508 41.75 66.45 48.39
CA GLU A 508 41.85 67.66 49.23
C GLU A 508 42.57 67.37 50.57
N GLU A 509 42.44 66.18 51.13
CA GLU A 509 43.22 65.73 52.29
C GLU A 509 44.72 65.66 51.98
N GLU A 510 45.10 65.08 50.84
CA GLU A 510 46.49 65.05 50.36
C GLU A 510 47.04 66.46 50.14
N ARG A 511 46.24 67.35 49.55
CA ARG A 511 46.60 68.76 49.35
C ARG A 511 46.83 69.49 50.67
N LYS A 512 45.97 69.26 51.66
CA LYS A 512 46.14 69.82 53.01
C LYS A 512 47.42 69.32 53.66
N ILE A 513 47.76 68.02 53.52
CA ILE A 513 48.99 67.43 54.04
C ILE A 513 50.23 68.09 53.38
N ASP A 514 50.22 68.32 52.07
CA ASP A 514 51.30 69.02 51.35
C ASP A 514 51.49 70.45 51.86
N ILE A 515 50.39 71.21 52.04
CA ILE A 515 50.43 72.57 52.61
C ILE A 515 50.96 72.56 54.05
N GLU A 516 50.55 71.60 54.87
CA GLU A 516 51.06 71.44 56.24
C GLU A 516 52.55 71.13 56.27
N SER A 517 53.05 70.34 55.32
CA SER A 517 54.48 70.06 55.15
C SER A 517 55.26 71.33 54.80
N LYS A 518 54.77 72.14 53.85
CA LYS A 518 55.36 73.45 53.49
C LYS A 518 55.38 74.43 54.68
N LEU A 519 54.30 74.49 55.46
CA LEU A 519 54.25 75.29 56.69
C LEU A 519 55.28 74.82 57.73
N LYS A 520 55.51 73.51 57.84
CA LYS A 520 56.50 72.94 58.75
C LYS A 520 57.93 73.28 58.30
N GLU A 521 58.21 73.27 56.99
CA GLU A 521 59.50 73.66 56.42
C GLU A 521 59.83 75.14 56.71
N ILE A 522 58.84 76.04 56.58
CA ILE A 522 58.98 77.46 56.92
C ILE A 522 59.27 77.64 58.42
N ARG A 523 58.66 76.84 59.30
CA ARG A 523 58.89 76.89 60.76
C ARG A 523 60.25 76.30 61.17
N LEU A 524 60.75 75.29 60.47
CA LEU A 524 62.05 74.66 60.74
C LEU A 524 63.25 75.59 60.42
N SER A 525 63.04 76.56 59.53
CA SER A 525 64.04 77.57 59.13
C SER A 525 64.07 78.81 60.04
N GLY A 526 63.52 78.72 61.25
CA GLY A 526 63.48 79.76 62.28
C GLY A 526 62.08 80.33 62.53
N THR A 527 61.83 80.89 63.72
CA THR A 527 60.55 81.54 64.04
C THR A 527 60.39 82.81 63.20
N VAL A 528 59.39 82.77 62.32
CA VAL A 528 59.00 83.91 61.49
C VAL A 528 58.21 84.89 62.39
N PRO A 529 58.66 86.14 62.51
CA PRO A 529 57.93 87.13 63.29
C PRO A 529 56.62 87.50 62.60
N THR A 530 55.55 87.68 63.38
CA THR A 530 54.24 88.11 62.88
C THR A 530 54.01 89.59 63.18
N GLU A 531 53.07 90.23 62.47
CA GLU A 531 52.65 91.60 62.80
C GLU A 531 52.10 91.69 64.24
N GLU A 532 51.48 90.61 64.72
CA GLU A 532 50.96 90.50 66.09
C GLU A 532 52.08 90.48 67.15
N ASP A 533 53.18 89.76 66.90
CA ASP A 533 54.38 89.80 67.78
C ASP A 533 54.98 91.20 67.87
N LEU A 534 54.96 91.96 66.76
CA LEU A 534 55.45 93.34 66.70
C LEU A 534 54.55 94.29 67.48
N ASP A 535 53.24 94.16 67.33
CA ASP A 535 52.28 94.97 68.07
C ASP A 535 52.32 94.68 69.57
N GLU A 536 52.49 93.43 70.01
CA GLU A 536 52.68 93.09 71.42
C GLU A 536 53.96 93.73 71.98
N THR A 537 55.06 93.65 71.22
CA THR A 537 56.36 94.23 71.62
C THR A 537 56.30 95.76 71.68
N ARG A 538 55.61 96.40 70.73
CA ARG A 538 55.34 97.85 70.74
C ARG A 538 54.45 98.25 71.91
N GLY A 539 53.45 97.44 72.26
CA GLY A 539 52.61 97.64 73.44
C GLY A 539 53.42 97.69 74.73
N LYS A 540 54.33 96.72 74.93
CA LYS A 540 55.26 96.70 76.08
C LYS A 540 56.20 97.92 76.08
N ARG A 541 56.73 98.32 74.92
CA ARG A 541 57.53 99.56 74.80
C ARG A 541 56.74 100.79 75.25
N GLU A 542 55.49 100.94 74.80
CA GLU A 542 54.64 102.08 75.15
C GLU A 542 54.31 102.10 76.66
N GLU A 543 54.08 100.93 77.26
CA GLU A 543 53.91 100.78 78.71
C GLU A 543 55.13 101.31 79.48
N GLY A 544 56.36 100.93 79.06
CA GLY A 544 57.60 101.46 79.63
C GLY A 544 57.76 102.97 79.47
N TRP A 545 57.36 103.52 78.32
CA TRP A 545 57.39 104.98 78.09
C TRP A 545 56.43 105.72 79.02
N MET A 546 55.22 105.20 79.21
CA MET A 546 54.24 105.79 80.11
C MET A 546 54.75 105.79 81.56
N LEU A 547 55.41 104.73 82.00
CA LEU A 547 56.03 104.67 83.33
C LEU A 547 57.15 105.70 83.49
N ILE A 548 58.01 105.89 82.47
CA ILE A 548 59.07 106.92 82.49
C ILE A 548 58.46 108.33 82.56
N LYS A 549 57.42 108.58 81.77
CA LYS A 549 56.73 109.87 81.74
C LYS A 549 56.12 110.22 83.11
N ARG A 550 55.41 109.27 83.73
CA ARG A 550 54.83 109.42 85.07
C ARG A 550 55.89 109.67 86.15
N ALA A 551 57.02 108.97 86.08
CA ALA A 551 58.13 109.16 87.02
C ALA A 551 58.80 110.54 86.86
N TRP A 552 59.00 111.01 85.63
CA TRP A 552 59.82 112.19 85.34
C TRP A 552 59.03 113.51 85.30
N LEU A 553 57.89 113.53 84.62
CA LEU A 553 57.04 114.73 84.47
C LEU A 553 56.06 114.90 85.63
N ASP A 554 55.40 113.81 86.02
CA ASP A 554 54.36 113.84 87.05
C ASP A 554 54.91 113.60 88.48
N LYS A 555 56.20 113.23 88.59
CA LYS A 555 56.94 112.94 89.83
C LYS A 555 56.29 111.87 90.73
N GLU A 556 55.57 110.93 90.12
CA GLU A 556 54.95 109.79 90.82
C GLU A 556 56.00 108.73 91.24
N ASP A 557 55.78 108.05 92.36
CA ASP A 557 56.63 106.92 92.78
C ASP A 557 56.18 105.64 92.07
N VAL A 558 56.86 105.31 90.96
CA VAL A 558 56.54 104.15 90.10
C VAL A 558 57.41 102.92 90.37
N LYS A 559 58.09 102.83 91.53
CA LYS A 559 59.08 101.77 91.80
C LYS A 559 58.51 100.36 91.70
N ASN A 560 57.27 100.14 92.13
CA ASN A 560 56.63 98.83 92.11
C ASN A 560 56.22 98.42 90.69
N GLU A 561 55.64 99.34 89.90
CA GLU A 561 55.33 99.07 88.49
C GLU A 561 56.60 98.91 87.64
N ALA A 562 57.64 99.70 87.92
CA ALA A 562 58.93 99.58 87.26
C ALA A 562 59.60 98.22 87.52
N ALA A 563 59.53 97.71 88.75
CA ALA A 563 60.02 96.38 89.10
C ALA A 563 59.20 95.25 88.44
N SER A 564 57.90 95.48 88.19
CA SER A 564 57.03 94.54 87.47
C SER A 564 57.29 94.56 85.96
N TYR A 565 57.60 95.73 85.41
CA TYR A 565 57.94 95.93 83.99
C TYR A 565 59.32 95.33 83.62
N SER A 566 60.33 95.50 84.49
CA SER A 566 61.60 94.78 84.38
C SER A 566 62.25 94.61 85.76
N PRO A 567 62.32 93.38 86.29
CA PRO A 567 62.89 93.12 87.61
C PRO A 567 64.40 93.41 87.69
N ASP A 568 65.11 93.19 86.58
CA ASP A 568 66.58 93.13 86.55
C ASP A 568 67.24 94.40 86.02
N ASN A 569 66.45 95.36 85.48
CA ASN A 569 66.98 96.57 84.86
C ASN A 569 66.30 97.82 85.43
N SER A 570 67.03 98.94 85.47
CA SER A 570 66.39 100.22 85.74
C SER A 570 65.41 100.57 84.60
N LEU A 571 64.32 101.26 84.94
CA LEU A 571 63.20 101.51 84.02
C LEU A 571 63.62 102.11 82.67
N ASN A 572 64.62 103.00 82.67
CA ASN A 572 65.20 103.58 81.46
C ASN A 572 65.90 102.53 80.58
N VAL A 573 66.73 101.66 81.17
CA VAL A 573 67.45 100.60 80.45
C VAL A 573 66.48 99.55 79.92
N ALA A 574 65.44 99.21 80.70
CA ALA A 574 64.38 98.30 80.26
C ALA A 574 63.59 98.86 79.07
N TYR A 575 63.24 100.15 79.11
CA TYR A 575 62.57 100.83 77.99
C TYR A 575 63.46 100.88 76.75
N GLU A 576 64.72 101.31 76.86
CA GLU A 576 65.67 101.33 75.74
C GLU A 576 65.85 99.95 75.11
N LYS A 577 65.88 98.89 75.93
CA LYS A 577 65.89 97.51 75.45
C LYS A 577 64.63 97.16 74.67
N LYS A 578 63.43 97.54 75.16
CA LYS A 578 62.16 97.28 74.48
C LYS A 578 61.99 98.10 73.20
N VAL A 579 62.56 99.30 73.13
CA VAL A 579 62.67 100.07 71.88
C VAL A 579 63.51 99.29 70.87
N SER A 580 64.72 98.87 71.27
CA SER A 580 65.62 98.09 70.41
C SER A 580 64.99 96.76 69.96
N GLU A 581 64.31 96.04 70.85
CA GLU A 581 63.61 94.79 70.53
C GLU A 581 62.46 95.03 69.54
N SER A 582 61.69 96.12 69.70
CA SER A 582 60.60 96.47 68.77
C SER A 582 61.12 96.89 67.39
N ASP A 583 62.25 97.61 67.34
CA ASP A 583 62.88 98.05 66.09
C ASP A 583 63.55 96.86 65.39
N GLU A 584 64.23 95.99 66.12
CA GLU A 584 64.81 94.75 65.58
C GLU A 584 63.73 93.81 65.02
N LEU A 585 62.59 93.69 65.70
CA LEU A 585 61.45 92.89 65.25
C LEU A 585 60.78 93.50 63.99
N ALA A 586 60.65 94.82 63.92
CA ALA A 586 60.16 95.53 62.74
C ALA A 586 61.11 95.39 61.53
N ASP A 587 62.42 95.50 61.78
CA ASP A 587 63.46 95.29 60.78
C ASP A 587 63.48 93.84 60.29
N ARG A 588 63.31 92.86 61.20
CA ARG A 588 63.20 91.45 60.84
C ARG A 588 61.95 91.17 60.02
N LEU A 589 60.79 91.69 60.40
CA LEU A 589 59.56 91.61 59.59
C LEU A 589 59.77 92.14 58.17
N ARG A 590 60.52 93.23 58.00
CA ARG A 590 60.84 93.79 56.69
C ARG A 590 61.86 92.95 55.90
N ARG A 591 62.90 92.43 56.56
CA ARG A 591 63.93 91.56 55.93
C ARG A 591 63.39 90.18 55.56
N GLU A 592 62.44 89.67 56.33
CA GLU A 592 61.81 88.35 56.17
C GLU A 592 60.39 88.45 55.55
N ALA A 593 60.03 89.59 54.96
CA ALA A 593 58.67 89.89 54.47
C ALA A 593 58.12 88.82 53.51
N ASP A 594 58.96 88.28 52.62
CA ASP A 594 58.57 87.21 51.70
C ASP A 594 58.20 85.91 52.44
N ARG A 595 58.88 85.58 53.54
CA ARG A 595 58.57 84.39 54.35
C ARG A 595 57.30 84.58 55.17
N VAL A 596 57.06 85.79 55.68
CA VAL A 596 55.82 86.16 56.39
C VAL A 596 54.63 86.07 55.44
N ALA A 597 54.75 86.62 54.22
CA ALA A 597 53.71 86.56 53.20
C ALA A 597 53.43 85.11 52.76
N GLN A 598 54.47 84.30 52.54
CA GLN A 598 54.31 82.88 52.20
C GLN A 598 53.63 82.10 53.33
N GLN A 599 54.01 82.34 54.60
CA GLN A 599 53.37 81.67 55.73
C GLN A 599 51.89 82.03 55.86
N ALA A 600 51.54 83.31 55.71
CA ALA A 600 50.15 83.77 55.73
C ALA A 600 49.33 83.16 54.58
N GLU A 601 49.90 83.09 53.37
CA GLU A 601 49.27 82.45 52.21
C GLU A 601 49.01 80.95 52.46
N TRP A 602 50.00 80.21 52.94
CA TRP A 602 49.84 78.78 53.22
C TRP A 602 48.86 78.51 54.37
N ILE A 603 48.79 79.37 55.40
CA ILE A 603 47.77 79.28 56.45
C ILE A 603 46.37 79.47 55.85
N SER A 604 46.17 80.49 55.00
CA SER A 604 44.89 80.72 54.33
C SER A 604 44.49 79.56 53.40
N GLN A 605 45.43 79.00 52.65
CA GLN A 605 45.15 77.84 51.80
C GLN A 605 44.82 76.59 52.62
N LYS A 606 45.45 76.39 53.78
CA LYS A 606 45.12 75.30 54.71
C LYS A 606 43.70 75.44 55.28
N GLU A 607 43.29 76.65 55.64
CA GLU A 607 41.92 76.93 56.11
C GLU A 607 40.91 76.61 55.01
N LYS A 608 41.14 77.08 53.78
CA LYS A 608 40.28 76.75 52.61
C LYS A 608 40.16 75.25 52.36
N CYS A 609 41.28 74.51 52.37
CA CYS A 609 41.23 73.05 52.20
C CYS A 609 40.46 72.38 53.36
N SER A 610 40.57 72.90 54.59
CA SER A 610 39.85 72.35 55.74
C SER A 610 38.35 72.60 55.67
N GLU A 611 37.91 73.75 55.17
CA GLU A 611 36.50 74.05 54.90
C GLU A 611 35.94 73.14 53.79
N GLU A 612 36.67 72.97 52.68
CA GLU A 612 36.25 72.10 51.56
C GLU A 612 36.13 70.63 52.00
N ILE A 613 37.10 70.12 52.77
CA ILE A 613 37.05 68.77 53.36
C ILE A 613 35.80 68.62 54.25
N SER A 614 35.51 69.60 55.11
CA SER A 614 34.31 69.56 55.96
C SER A 614 33.00 69.58 55.15
N SER A 615 32.97 70.30 54.03
CA SER A 615 31.83 70.33 53.12
C SER A 615 31.64 68.96 52.44
N LEU A 616 32.71 68.39 51.89
CA LEU A 616 32.71 67.08 51.24
C LEU A 616 32.33 65.95 52.20
N GLN A 617 32.78 65.99 53.46
CA GLN A 617 32.34 65.07 54.51
C GLN A 617 30.83 65.18 54.76
N GLY A 618 30.28 66.40 54.79
CA GLY A 618 28.84 66.63 54.93
C GLY A 618 28.01 66.17 53.72
N GLU A 619 28.57 66.25 52.50
CA GLU A 619 27.95 65.69 51.29
C GLU A 619 27.98 64.16 51.31
N LEU A 620 29.09 63.56 51.73
CA LEU A 620 29.22 62.10 51.84
C LEU A 620 28.21 61.53 52.84
N ASP A 621 28.07 62.15 54.02
CA ASP A 621 27.09 61.80 55.05
C ASP A 621 25.64 61.80 54.52
N LYS A 622 25.31 62.72 53.60
CA LYS A 622 23.99 62.79 52.97
C LYS A 622 23.76 61.65 51.98
N VAL A 623 24.77 61.34 51.15
CA VAL A 623 24.70 60.23 50.19
C VAL A 623 24.61 58.88 50.91
N GLU A 624 25.38 58.69 51.99
CA GLU A 624 25.33 57.48 52.81
C GLU A 624 23.95 57.29 53.47
N LYS A 625 23.36 58.35 54.03
CA LYS A 625 21.97 58.31 54.54
C LYS A 625 20.94 58.03 53.44
N GLY A 626 21.14 58.57 52.23
CA GLY A 626 20.32 58.27 51.07
C GLY A 626 20.39 56.81 50.65
N SER A 627 21.59 56.23 50.65
CA SER A 627 21.82 54.80 50.40
C SER A 627 21.12 53.92 51.45
N ASP A 628 21.19 54.28 52.74
CA ASP A 628 20.51 53.53 53.80
C ASP A 628 18.98 53.60 53.67
N SER A 629 18.43 54.75 53.29
CA SER A 629 17.00 54.88 52.99
C SER A 629 16.60 53.99 51.81
N LEU A 630 17.38 54.00 50.73
CA LEU A 630 17.11 53.19 49.54
C LEU A 630 17.18 51.69 49.83
N LYS A 631 18.11 51.23 50.68
CA LYS A 631 18.17 49.84 51.19
C LYS A 631 16.91 49.44 51.95
N LYS A 632 16.37 50.37 52.73
CA LYS A 632 15.14 50.13 53.47
C LYS A 632 13.93 50.05 52.53
N ASP A 633 13.77 51.02 51.63
CA ASP A 633 12.68 51.04 50.65
C ASP A 633 12.72 49.79 49.75
N TRP A 634 13.92 49.33 49.38
CA TRP A 634 14.12 48.09 48.66
C TRP A 634 13.68 46.87 49.49
N SER A 635 14.02 46.80 50.78
CA SER A 635 13.60 45.69 51.65
C SER A 635 12.08 45.66 51.88
N ASP A 636 11.45 46.82 52.01
CA ASP A 636 10.01 46.94 52.28
C ASP A 636 9.16 46.39 51.11
N LEU A 637 9.65 46.46 49.87
CA LEU A 637 8.96 45.89 48.68
C LEU A 637 8.82 44.37 48.70
N TRP A 638 9.69 43.66 49.42
CA TRP A 638 9.71 42.20 49.47
C TRP A 638 9.08 41.64 50.75
N GLN A 639 8.56 42.52 51.61
CA GLN A 639 8.03 42.16 52.92
C GLN A 639 6.77 41.28 52.80
N GLU A 640 5.89 41.56 51.84
CA GLU A 640 4.70 40.74 51.56
C GLU A 640 5.06 39.36 50.99
N SER A 641 6.18 39.25 50.27
CA SER A 641 6.71 37.98 49.75
C SER A 641 7.39 37.14 50.84
N GLY A 642 7.67 37.71 52.02
CA GLY A 642 8.44 37.07 53.08
C GLY A 642 9.91 36.85 52.74
N ILE A 643 10.43 37.55 51.73
CA ILE A 643 11.81 37.40 51.22
C ILE A 643 12.65 38.54 51.77
N VAL A 644 13.86 38.22 52.25
CA VAL A 644 14.89 39.23 52.50
C VAL A 644 15.66 39.42 51.18
N PRO A 645 15.50 40.56 50.49
CA PRO A 645 16.05 40.69 49.14
C PRO A 645 17.57 40.90 49.18
N LEU A 646 18.24 40.30 48.19
CA LEU A 646 19.64 40.56 47.88
C LEU A 646 19.76 41.87 47.06
N SER A 647 20.90 42.11 46.41
CA SER A 647 21.03 43.26 45.51
C SER A 647 19.97 43.21 44.38
N PRO A 648 19.50 44.35 43.85
CA PRO A 648 18.55 44.36 42.74
C PRO A 648 18.98 43.49 41.56
N LYS A 649 20.27 43.51 41.20
CA LYS A 649 20.85 42.64 40.17
C LYS A 649 20.70 41.14 40.46
N GLU A 650 20.97 40.70 41.69
CA GLU A 650 20.79 39.30 42.09
C GLU A 650 19.31 38.92 42.14
N MET A 651 18.46 39.82 42.63
CA MET A 651 17.02 39.61 42.65
C MET A 651 16.42 39.55 41.24
N ARG A 652 16.93 40.28 40.25
CA ARG A 652 16.53 40.13 38.84
C ARG A 652 16.78 38.70 38.33
N SER A 653 17.96 38.15 38.64
CA SER A 653 18.27 36.75 38.30
C SER A 653 17.34 35.77 39.03
N TRP A 654 16.98 36.06 40.28
CA TRP A 654 16.04 35.27 41.05
C TRP A 654 14.62 35.30 40.46
N ILE A 655 14.09 36.48 40.12
CA ILE A 655 12.78 36.66 39.48
C ILE A 655 12.72 35.92 38.14
N THR A 656 13.79 35.98 37.35
CA THR A 656 13.87 35.22 36.08
C THR A 656 13.70 33.71 36.30
N LYS A 657 14.36 33.16 37.34
CA LYS A 657 14.23 31.74 37.70
C LYS A 657 12.84 31.42 38.24
N GLN A 658 12.25 32.34 38.99
CA GLN A 658 10.89 32.20 39.53
C GLN A 658 9.84 32.22 38.41
N ASN A 659 9.92 33.15 37.46
CA ASN A 659 9.02 33.22 36.31
C ASN A 659 9.07 31.94 35.47
N ARG A 660 10.28 31.37 35.29
CA ARG A 660 10.44 30.07 34.63
C ARG A 660 9.76 28.94 35.39
N LEU A 661 9.87 28.93 36.72
CA LEU A 661 9.18 27.96 37.57
C LEU A 661 7.65 28.11 37.50
N VAL A 662 7.13 29.34 37.43
CA VAL A 662 5.70 29.62 37.21
C VAL A 662 5.22 29.05 35.87
N GLN A 663 5.99 29.23 34.78
CA GLN A 663 5.68 28.61 33.49
C GLN A 663 5.69 27.06 33.57
N GLU A 664 6.62 26.47 34.33
CA GLU A 664 6.63 25.02 34.57
C GLU A 664 5.36 24.58 35.31
N ILE A 665 4.89 25.35 36.31
CA ILE A 665 3.65 25.07 37.06
C ILE A 665 2.39 25.18 36.17
N GLU A 666 2.33 26.17 35.28
CA GLU A 666 1.24 26.31 34.31
C GLU A 666 1.20 25.11 33.35
N LYS A 667 2.37 24.65 32.89
CA LYS A 667 2.49 23.43 32.09
C LYS A 667 1.96 22.20 32.83
N LEU A 668 2.31 22.02 34.11
CA LEU A 668 1.81 20.89 34.93
C LEU A 668 0.27 20.86 34.99
N ARG A 669 -0.38 22.02 35.10
CA ARG A 669 -1.85 22.11 35.05
C ARG A 669 -2.40 21.71 33.69
N THR A 670 -1.75 22.16 32.62
CA THR A 670 -2.17 21.85 31.26
C THR A 670 -2.05 20.35 30.98
N ASP A 671 -0.96 19.73 31.42
CA ASP A 671 -0.73 18.29 31.31
C ASP A 671 -1.71 17.48 32.18
N GLN A 672 -2.04 17.97 33.38
CA GLN A 672 -3.08 17.37 34.22
C GLN A 672 -4.47 17.40 33.56
N ASN A 673 -4.87 18.55 32.98
CA ASN A 673 -6.14 18.65 32.25
C ASN A 673 -6.18 17.71 31.03
N ARG A 674 -5.04 17.55 30.34
CA ARG A 674 -4.92 16.58 29.23
C ARG A 674 -5.13 15.15 29.71
N ILE A 675 -4.52 14.76 30.83
CA ILE A 675 -4.71 13.43 31.44
C ILE A 675 -6.18 13.18 31.77
N ASP A 676 -6.85 14.16 32.37
CA ASP A 676 -8.26 14.00 32.75
C ASP A 676 -9.19 13.91 31.54
N THR A 677 -8.88 14.65 30.47
CA THR A 677 -9.58 14.53 29.17
C THR A 677 -9.39 13.14 28.55
N LEU A 678 -8.16 12.61 28.54
CA LEU A 678 -7.85 11.28 28.03
C LEU A 678 -8.57 10.18 28.83
N LYS A 679 -8.59 10.29 30.17
CA LYS A 679 -9.35 9.36 31.03
C LYS A 679 -10.84 9.38 30.72
N SER A 680 -11.44 10.56 30.58
CA SER A 680 -12.86 10.68 30.26
C SER A 680 -13.20 10.05 28.90
N LEU A 681 -12.35 10.25 27.90
CA LEU A 681 -12.55 9.68 26.57
C LEU A 681 -12.41 8.14 26.57
N ILE A 682 -11.44 7.61 27.33
CA ILE A 682 -11.28 6.18 27.53
C ILE A 682 -12.51 5.58 28.20
N ASP A 683 -13.00 6.18 29.29
CA ASP A 683 -14.19 5.69 29.99
C ASP A 683 -15.45 5.73 29.09
N GLU A 684 -15.64 6.79 28.30
CA GLU A 684 -16.75 6.90 27.35
C GLU A 684 -16.77 5.73 26.35
N HIS A 685 -15.63 5.45 25.72
CA HIS A 685 -15.51 4.33 24.78
C HIS A 685 -15.68 2.98 25.47
N ARG A 686 -15.15 2.81 26.68
CA ARG A 686 -15.32 1.56 27.45
C ARG A 686 -16.77 1.31 27.82
N THR A 687 -17.51 2.35 28.20
CA THR A 687 -18.94 2.24 28.49
C THR A 687 -19.71 1.83 27.23
N ALA A 688 -19.49 2.52 26.10
CA ALA A 688 -20.16 2.20 24.84
C ALA A 688 -19.87 0.76 24.35
N LEU A 689 -18.62 0.29 24.45
CA LEU A 689 -18.24 -1.07 24.07
C LEU A 689 -18.88 -2.13 24.99
N ASN A 690 -18.88 -1.90 26.30
CA ASN A 690 -19.50 -2.81 27.26
C ASN A 690 -21.03 -2.88 27.13
N GLU A 691 -21.69 -1.77 26.79
CA GLU A 691 -23.12 -1.76 26.48
C GLU A 691 -23.43 -2.60 25.24
N CYS A 692 -22.60 -2.48 24.19
CA CYS A 692 -22.75 -3.30 22.97
C CYS A 692 -22.50 -4.79 23.24
N LEU A 693 -21.50 -5.15 24.07
CA LEU A 693 -21.27 -6.54 24.48
C LEU A 693 -22.45 -7.11 25.27
N ALA A 694 -23.02 -6.31 26.19
CA ALA A 694 -24.17 -6.71 26.97
C ALA A 694 -25.43 -6.93 26.10
N GLU A 695 -25.67 -6.08 25.09
CA GLU A 695 -26.75 -6.28 24.10
C GLU A 695 -26.60 -7.60 23.32
N LEU A 696 -25.37 -8.06 23.10
CA LEU A 696 -25.05 -9.31 22.40
C LEU A 696 -25.03 -10.56 23.30
N GLY A 697 -25.29 -10.38 24.60
CA GLY A 697 -25.25 -11.45 25.61
C GLY A 697 -23.84 -11.88 26.01
N GLU A 698 -22.81 -11.14 25.60
CA GLU A 698 -21.42 -11.38 25.97
C GLU A 698 -21.09 -10.73 27.32
N LYS A 699 -20.04 -11.25 27.97
CA LYS A 699 -19.63 -10.69 29.26
C LYS A 699 -19.00 -9.30 29.03
N PRO A 700 -19.45 -8.25 29.73
CA PRO A 700 -18.74 -6.98 29.72
C PRO A 700 -17.35 -7.21 30.31
N GLY A 701 -16.36 -6.53 29.74
CA GLY A 701 -15.00 -6.69 30.21
C GLY A 701 -14.74 -5.95 31.52
N ASP A 702 -13.65 -6.31 32.19
CA ASP A 702 -13.32 -5.82 33.55
C ASP A 702 -13.15 -4.28 33.58
N GLN A 703 -13.34 -3.67 34.75
CA GLN A 703 -12.96 -2.27 34.96
C GLN A 703 -11.43 -2.08 34.95
N LYS A 704 -10.64 -3.16 35.13
CA LYS A 704 -9.17 -3.10 35.17
C LYS A 704 -8.44 -3.32 33.85
N GLN A 705 -9.09 -3.85 32.83
CA GLN A 705 -8.49 -4.03 31.49
C GLN A 705 -8.30 -2.68 30.79
N THR A 706 -7.38 -2.61 29.83
CA THR A 706 -7.17 -1.42 28.99
C THR A 706 -8.28 -1.32 27.93
N LEU A 707 -8.50 -0.12 27.37
CA LEU A 707 -9.43 0.06 26.26
C LEU A 707 -8.97 -0.77 25.05
N ALA A 708 -7.65 -0.85 24.80
CA ALA A 708 -7.09 -1.71 23.75
C ALA A 708 -7.50 -3.19 23.93
N SER A 709 -7.36 -3.74 25.14
CA SER A 709 -7.74 -5.13 25.42
C SER A 709 -9.25 -5.35 25.30
N LEU A 710 -10.07 -4.34 25.59
CA LEU A 710 -11.52 -4.42 25.39
C LEU A 710 -11.89 -4.38 23.91
N ILE A 711 -11.20 -3.56 23.11
CA ILE A 711 -11.36 -3.51 21.65
C ILE A 711 -11.02 -4.88 21.05
N ASP A 712 -9.92 -5.49 21.45
CA ASP A 712 -9.52 -6.83 20.99
C ASP A 712 -10.60 -7.87 21.33
N HIS A 713 -11.11 -7.86 22.57
CA HIS A 713 -12.21 -8.74 22.97
C HIS A 713 -13.49 -8.51 22.15
N CYS A 714 -13.83 -7.25 21.87
CA CYS A 714 -14.98 -6.92 21.01
C CYS A 714 -14.77 -7.41 19.57
N GLN A 715 -13.55 -7.34 19.05
CA GLN A 715 -13.22 -7.83 17.71
C GLN A 715 -13.32 -9.35 17.64
N GLU A 716 -12.81 -10.08 18.64
CA GLU A 716 -12.98 -11.54 18.75
C GLU A 716 -14.47 -11.95 18.76
N VAL A 717 -15.31 -11.18 19.45
CA VAL A 717 -16.76 -11.42 19.48
C VAL A 717 -17.39 -11.15 18.11
N ILE A 718 -16.99 -10.09 17.41
CA ILE A 718 -17.47 -9.79 16.05
C ILE A 718 -17.12 -10.95 15.11
N ASP A 719 -15.85 -11.37 15.12
CA ASP A 719 -15.35 -12.43 14.26
C ASP A 719 -16.09 -13.75 14.54
N LEU A 720 -16.31 -14.10 15.81
CA LEU A 720 -17.06 -15.30 16.20
C LEU A 720 -18.53 -15.26 15.76
N ILE A 721 -19.17 -14.09 15.79
CA ILE A 721 -20.54 -13.91 15.28
C ILE A 721 -20.58 -14.04 13.76
N GLU A 722 -19.64 -13.44 13.04
CA GLU A 722 -19.56 -13.54 11.57
C GLU A 722 -19.28 -14.97 11.10
N GLU A 723 -18.30 -15.65 11.69
CA GLU A 723 -17.99 -17.06 11.40
C GLU A 723 -19.20 -17.97 11.67
N GLY A 724 -19.90 -17.76 12.79
CA GLY A 724 -21.13 -18.49 13.12
C GLY A 724 -22.25 -18.28 12.10
N ASN A 725 -22.46 -17.03 11.66
CA ASN A 725 -23.46 -16.68 10.66
C ASN A 725 -23.13 -17.27 9.26
N ILE A 726 -21.85 -17.26 8.87
CA ILE A 726 -21.37 -17.87 7.62
C ILE A 726 -21.60 -19.38 7.66
N THR A 727 -21.14 -20.04 8.73
CA THR A 727 -21.27 -21.50 8.91
C THR A 727 -22.74 -21.93 8.86
N ARG A 728 -23.63 -21.17 9.52
CA ARG A 728 -25.07 -21.42 9.48
C ARG A 728 -25.64 -21.33 8.05
N LYS A 729 -25.28 -20.28 7.30
CA LYS A 729 -25.75 -20.08 5.92
C LYS A 729 -25.27 -21.19 4.98
N GLU A 730 -24.05 -21.69 5.18
CA GLU A 730 -23.51 -22.84 4.43
C GLU A 730 -24.28 -24.13 4.76
N LEU A 731 -24.51 -24.41 6.04
CA LEU A 731 -25.30 -25.58 6.48
C LEU A 731 -26.76 -25.51 6.02
N GLU A 732 -27.40 -24.34 6.04
CA GLU A 732 -28.76 -24.12 5.50
C GLU A 732 -28.81 -24.44 4.00
N LYS A 733 -27.80 -24.03 3.24
CA LYS A 733 -27.68 -24.31 1.81
C LYS A 733 -27.46 -25.81 1.55
N GLU A 734 -26.58 -26.46 2.31
CA GLU A 734 -26.31 -27.90 2.21
C GLU A 734 -27.56 -28.73 2.57
N ALA A 735 -28.25 -28.39 3.66
CA ALA A 735 -29.49 -29.04 4.08
C ALA A 735 -30.59 -28.89 3.01
N GLY A 736 -30.74 -27.70 2.43
CA GLY A 736 -31.68 -27.46 1.33
C GLY A 736 -31.40 -28.32 0.09
N GLN A 737 -30.12 -28.46 -0.29
CA GLN A 737 -29.71 -29.32 -1.42
C GLN A 737 -29.92 -30.82 -1.13
N LEU A 738 -29.62 -31.26 0.09
CA LEU A 738 -29.87 -32.63 0.53
C LEU A 738 -31.36 -32.96 0.56
N GLN A 739 -32.21 -32.01 0.98
CA GLN A 739 -33.66 -32.18 1.03
C GLN A 739 -34.28 -32.27 -0.37
N GLU A 740 -33.82 -31.45 -1.32
CA GLU A 740 -34.24 -31.57 -2.73
C GLU A 740 -33.78 -32.91 -3.32
N SER A 741 -32.55 -33.35 -3.02
CA SER A 741 -32.01 -34.64 -3.48
C SER A 741 -32.76 -35.83 -2.90
N LEU A 742 -33.13 -35.78 -1.62
CA LEU A 742 -33.93 -36.79 -0.95
C LEU A 742 -35.33 -36.90 -1.57
N SER A 743 -36.01 -35.78 -1.82
CA SER A 743 -37.32 -35.77 -2.48
C SER A 743 -37.28 -36.44 -3.86
N ASN A 744 -36.23 -36.17 -4.65
CA ASN A 744 -36.02 -36.83 -5.94
C ASN A 744 -35.72 -38.34 -5.79
N ALA A 745 -34.92 -38.74 -4.79
CA ALA A 745 -34.60 -40.14 -4.55
C ALA A 745 -35.83 -40.95 -4.09
N ILE A 746 -36.71 -40.36 -3.29
CA ILE A 746 -37.98 -40.97 -2.88
C ILE A 746 -38.86 -41.23 -4.10
N LYS A 747 -39.02 -40.23 -4.97
CA LYS A 747 -39.79 -40.38 -6.22
C LYS A 747 -39.21 -41.48 -7.12
N ASN A 748 -37.88 -41.51 -7.31
CA ASN A 748 -37.23 -42.55 -8.11
C ASN A 748 -37.39 -43.96 -7.51
N LYS A 749 -37.52 -44.09 -6.18
CA LYS A 749 -37.79 -45.36 -5.50
C LYS A 749 -39.22 -45.85 -5.78
N GLU A 750 -40.19 -44.94 -5.82
CA GLU A 750 -41.59 -45.23 -6.18
C GLU A 750 -41.67 -45.66 -7.65
N ASP A 751 -41.09 -44.87 -8.57
CA ASP A 751 -41.04 -45.20 -10.01
C ASP A 751 -40.39 -46.58 -10.27
N ALA A 752 -39.30 -46.91 -9.57
CA ALA A 752 -38.63 -48.21 -9.69
C ALA A 752 -39.48 -49.39 -9.19
N ALA A 753 -40.38 -49.16 -8.22
CA ALA A 753 -41.29 -50.18 -7.73
C ALA A 753 -42.41 -50.47 -8.74
N GLU A 754 -42.92 -49.43 -9.41
CA GLU A 754 -43.91 -49.56 -10.48
C GLU A 754 -43.33 -50.27 -11.70
N GLU A 755 -42.12 -49.91 -12.15
CA GLU A 755 -41.41 -50.59 -13.25
C GLU A 755 -41.22 -52.09 -13.00
N PHE A 756 -40.89 -52.48 -11.76
CA PHE A 756 -40.72 -53.88 -11.40
C PHE A 756 -42.04 -54.67 -11.45
N SER A 757 -43.15 -54.04 -11.04
CA SER A 757 -44.48 -54.66 -11.11
C SER A 757 -44.91 -54.91 -12.55
N LEU A 758 -44.65 -53.96 -13.45
CA LEU A 758 -44.93 -54.12 -14.89
C LEU A 758 -44.09 -55.24 -15.51
N TRP A 759 -42.79 -55.30 -15.21
CA TRP A 759 -41.90 -56.38 -15.65
C TRP A 759 -42.39 -57.77 -15.21
N GLN A 760 -42.90 -57.89 -13.98
CA GLN A 760 -43.37 -59.18 -13.45
C GLN A 760 -44.56 -59.73 -14.26
N SER A 761 -45.42 -58.84 -14.77
CA SER A 761 -46.51 -59.21 -15.68
C SER A 761 -46.00 -59.68 -17.04
N GLU A 762 -45.07 -58.94 -17.67
CA GLU A 762 -44.49 -59.29 -18.98
C GLU A 762 -43.67 -60.59 -18.96
N TRP A 763 -42.97 -60.85 -17.85
CA TRP A 763 -42.17 -62.07 -17.66
C TRP A 763 -43.04 -63.34 -17.69
N SER A 764 -44.19 -63.29 -17.03
CA SER A 764 -45.14 -64.41 -16.94
C SER A 764 -45.68 -64.83 -18.30
N ASP A 765 -45.89 -63.87 -19.20
CA ASP A 765 -46.37 -64.11 -20.58
C ASP A 765 -45.27 -64.70 -21.48
N ALA A 766 -44.04 -64.18 -21.38
CA ALA A 766 -42.92 -64.59 -22.23
C ALA A 766 -42.51 -66.07 -22.05
N ILE A 767 -42.57 -66.59 -20.83
CA ILE A 767 -42.11 -67.95 -20.48
C ILE A 767 -43.14 -69.06 -20.76
N GLN A 768 -44.40 -68.71 -21.07
CA GLN A 768 -45.48 -69.68 -21.29
C GLN A 768 -45.19 -70.69 -22.43
N GLY A 769 -44.36 -70.31 -23.42
CA GLY A 769 -43.99 -71.16 -24.56
C GLY A 769 -42.81 -72.11 -24.33
N LEU A 770 -42.07 -71.97 -23.22
CA LEU A 770 -40.90 -72.80 -22.89
C LEU A 770 -41.28 -74.05 -22.08
N ARG A 771 -42.58 -74.29 -21.85
CA ARG A 771 -43.12 -75.36 -20.98
C ARG A 771 -42.55 -75.34 -19.55
N LEU A 772 -42.26 -74.14 -19.02
CA LEU A 772 -41.80 -73.90 -17.65
C LEU A 772 -42.92 -73.27 -16.79
N PRO A 773 -42.94 -73.46 -15.45
CA PRO A 773 -43.91 -72.82 -14.54
C PRO A 773 -43.85 -71.28 -14.57
N LYS A 774 -44.97 -70.61 -14.25
CA LYS A 774 -45.09 -69.13 -14.32
C LYS A 774 -44.23 -68.40 -13.29
N GLU A 775 -43.86 -69.02 -12.18
CA GLU A 775 -42.98 -68.42 -11.16
C GLU A 775 -41.49 -68.72 -11.39
N THR A 776 -41.11 -69.24 -12.56
CA THR A 776 -39.71 -69.59 -12.85
C THR A 776 -38.84 -68.33 -12.93
N THR A 777 -37.76 -68.29 -12.15
CA THR A 777 -36.84 -67.14 -12.16
C THR A 777 -36.07 -67.06 -13.48
N PRO A 778 -35.67 -65.85 -13.92
CA PRO A 778 -34.87 -65.68 -15.12
C PRO A 778 -33.57 -66.49 -15.16
N ALA A 779 -32.97 -66.76 -14.00
CA ALA A 779 -31.77 -67.59 -13.91
C ALA A 779 -32.04 -69.02 -14.38
N VAL A 780 -33.16 -69.62 -13.98
CA VAL A 780 -33.53 -71.01 -14.34
C VAL A 780 -33.98 -71.10 -15.81
N ALA A 781 -34.77 -70.12 -16.29
CA ALA A 781 -35.16 -70.04 -17.70
C ALA A 781 -33.96 -69.80 -18.64
N ASN A 782 -33.01 -68.94 -18.24
CA ASN A 782 -31.77 -68.72 -18.98
C ASN A 782 -30.81 -69.91 -18.92
N THR A 783 -30.82 -70.73 -17.87
CA THR A 783 -29.97 -71.94 -17.80
C THR A 783 -30.36 -72.96 -18.88
N VAL A 784 -31.66 -73.08 -19.14
CA VAL A 784 -32.18 -73.95 -20.22
C VAL A 784 -31.84 -73.38 -21.60
N LEU A 785 -31.93 -72.05 -21.78
CA LEU A 785 -31.54 -71.37 -23.03
C LEU A 785 -30.00 -71.35 -23.25
N SER A 786 -29.22 -71.23 -22.18
CA SER A 786 -27.76 -71.16 -22.23
C SER A 786 -27.15 -72.50 -22.55
N LYS A 787 -27.70 -73.62 -22.07
CA LYS A 787 -27.25 -74.96 -22.50
C LYS A 787 -27.42 -75.18 -24.00
N VAL A 788 -28.47 -74.59 -24.60
CA VAL A 788 -28.69 -74.60 -26.06
C VAL A 788 -27.70 -73.68 -26.78
N GLU A 789 -27.40 -72.49 -26.24
CA GLU A 789 -26.38 -71.58 -26.80
C GLU A 789 -24.94 -72.08 -26.62
N GLU A 790 -24.63 -72.72 -25.51
CA GLU A 790 -23.32 -73.27 -25.17
C GLU A 790 -22.91 -74.34 -26.18
N LEU A 791 -23.88 -75.15 -26.61
CA LEU A 791 -23.70 -76.09 -27.72
C LEU A 791 -23.30 -75.39 -29.02
N PHE A 792 -23.93 -74.26 -29.36
CA PHE A 792 -23.61 -73.49 -30.58
C PHE A 792 -22.30 -72.67 -30.44
N LYS A 793 -22.00 -72.13 -29.26
CA LYS A 793 -20.78 -71.34 -28.98
C LYS A 793 -19.53 -72.21 -28.94
N LYS A 794 -19.57 -73.38 -28.29
CA LYS A 794 -18.41 -74.30 -28.29
C LYS A 794 -18.02 -74.70 -29.72
N ASN A 795 -19.02 -74.85 -30.59
CA ASN A 795 -18.81 -75.13 -32.02
C ASN A 795 -18.18 -73.95 -32.82
N ASP A 796 -18.37 -72.70 -32.40
CA ASP A 796 -17.73 -71.52 -33.00
C ASP A 796 -16.36 -71.19 -32.38
N GLN A 797 -16.15 -71.50 -31.10
CA GLN A 797 -14.87 -71.34 -30.39
C GLN A 797 -13.78 -72.25 -30.94
N ILE A 798 -14.14 -73.48 -31.33
CA ILE A 798 -13.24 -74.42 -32.02
C ILE A 798 -12.64 -73.76 -33.28
N LYS A 799 -13.44 -73.03 -34.07
CA LYS A 799 -12.97 -72.33 -35.29
C LYS A 799 -12.07 -71.13 -35.01
N LEU A 800 -12.22 -70.48 -33.85
CA LEU A 800 -11.45 -69.28 -33.46
C LEU A 800 -10.08 -69.63 -32.88
N LEU A 801 -10.00 -70.71 -32.08
CA LEU A 801 -8.76 -71.22 -31.52
C LEU A 801 -7.77 -71.62 -32.63
N GLU A 802 -8.24 -72.26 -33.70
CA GLU A 802 -7.45 -72.60 -34.89
C GLU A 802 -6.79 -71.37 -35.56
N LYS A 803 -7.48 -70.23 -35.56
CA LYS A 803 -6.98 -68.98 -36.17
C LYS A 803 -5.93 -68.28 -35.29
N ARG A 804 -6.06 -68.38 -33.97
CA ARG A 804 -5.18 -67.73 -32.97
C ARG A 804 -3.82 -68.43 -32.84
N ILE A 805 -3.80 -69.76 -32.94
CA ILE A 805 -2.57 -70.57 -32.92
C ILE A 805 -1.63 -70.16 -34.08
N ASN A 806 -2.19 -69.77 -35.23
CA ASN A 806 -1.41 -69.32 -36.39
C ASN A 806 -0.84 -67.90 -36.26
N GLY A 807 -1.50 -66.99 -35.52
CA GLY A 807 -1.02 -65.61 -35.33
C GLY A 807 0.18 -65.49 -34.39
N ILE A 808 0.18 -66.27 -33.29
CA ILE A 808 1.25 -66.26 -32.28
C ILE A 808 2.62 -66.66 -32.87
N LYS A 809 2.64 -67.54 -33.89
CA LYS A 809 3.89 -67.94 -34.57
C LYS A 809 4.52 -66.81 -35.39
N SER A 810 3.73 -65.85 -35.89
CA SER A 810 4.22 -64.77 -36.76
C SER A 810 4.82 -63.57 -36.01
N ASP A 811 4.42 -63.32 -34.76
CA ASP A 811 4.88 -62.16 -33.99
C ASP A 811 6.25 -62.38 -33.31
N GLY A 812 6.61 -63.65 -33.03
CA GLY A 812 7.92 -63.99 -32.46
C GLY A 812 9.11 -63.68 -33.38
N GLU A 813 8.91 -63.72 -34.70
CA GLU A 813 9.95 -63.43 -35.69
C GLU A 813 10.30 -61.94 -35.77
N LYS A 814 9.33 -61.04 -35.50
CA LYS A 814 9.54 -59.58 -35.56
C LYS A 814 10.29 -59.02 -34.34
N PHE A 815 10.03 -59.56 -33.15
CA PHE A 815 10.68 -59.13 -31.90
C PHE A 815 12.20 -59.38 -31.90
N ALA A 816 12.64 -60.49 -32.50
CA ALA A 816 14.06 -60.83 -32.62
C ALA A 816 14.85 -59.83 -33.51
N ALA A 817 14.20 -59.16 -34.45
CA ALA A 817 14.83 -58.19 -35.35
C ALA A 817 15.05 -56.81 -34.70
N GLU A 818 14.12 -56.32 -33.86
CA GLU A 818 14.22 -55.03 -33.16
C GLU A 818 15.36 -55.00 -32.13
N VAL A 819 15.52 -56.08 -31.36
CA VAL A 819 16.57 -56.20 -30.33
C VAL A 819 17.98 -56.13 -30.93
N LYS A 820 18.17 -56.77 -32.10
CA LYS A 820 19.46 -56.85 -32.78
C LYS A 820 19.97 -55.46 -33.20
N SER A 821 19.08 -54.61 -33.71
CA SER A 821 19.42 -53.25 -34.13
C SER A 821 19.89 -52.34 -32.98
N LEU A 822 19.37 -52.54 -31.76
CA LEU A 822 19.74 -51.71 -30.60
C LEU A 822 21.10 -52.13 -30.04
N VAL A 823 21.35 -53.44 -29.93
CA VAL A 823 22.61 -54.00 -29.44
C VAL A 823 23.80 -53.61 -30.33
N ASP A 824 23.62 -53.64 -31.65
CA ASP A 824 24.65 -53.27 -32.63
C ASP A 824 25.10 -51.80 -32.52
N SER A 825 24.26 -50.91 -31.95
CA SER A 825 24.53 -49.46 -31.90
C SER A 825 25.29 -48.98 -30.66
N ILE A 826 25.09 -49.61 -29.49
CA ILE A 826 25.56 -49.10 -28.19
C ILE A 826 26.37 -50.10 -27.35
N ALA A 827 26.26 -51.41 -27.61
CA ALA A 827 27.07 -52.43 -26.98
C ALA A 827 27.24 -53.64 -27.90
N PRO A 828 28.04 -53.52 -28.98
CA PRO A 828 28.18 -54.55 -30.03
C PRO A 828 28.74 -55.87 -29.49
N ASP A 829 29.43 -55.83 -28.35
CA ASP A 829 29.95 -57.00 -27.63
C ASP A 829 28.84 -57.94 -27.12
N LEU A 830 27.59 -57.48 -27.03
CA LEU A 830 26.44 -58.31 -26.64
C LEU A 830 25.71 -58.97 -27.84
N GLY A 831 26.21 -58.78 -29.08
CA GLY A 831 25.52 -59.20 -30.31
C GLY A 831 25.46 -60.71 -30.58
N GLU A 832 26.31 -61.52 -29.95
CA GLU A 832 26.28 -62.99 -30.09
C GLU A 832 25.31 -63.68 -29.11
N LEU A 833 24.69 -62.94 -28.19
CA LEU A 833 23.73 -63.47 -27.23
C LEU A 833 22.32 -63.54 -27.82
N SER A 834 21.48 -64.42 -27.25
CA SER A 834 20.06 -64.44 -27.61
C SER A 834 19.40 -63.08 -27.34
N ALA A 835 18.38 -62.72 -28.12
CA ALA A 835 17.69 -61.44 -27.99
C ALA A 835 17.22 -61.15 -26.55
N GLU A 836 16.85 -62.19 -25.80
CA GLU A 836 16.44 -62.05 -24.40
C GLU A 836 17.60 -61.76 -23.43
N GLN A 837 18.78 -62.31 -23.69
CA GLN A 837 19.97 -62.15 -22.84
C GLN A 837 20.70 -60.83 -23.11
N ALA A 838 20.71 -60.36 -24.36
CA ALA A 838 21.35 -59.11 -24.75
C ALA A 838 20.65 -57.87 -24.14
N VAL A 839 19.31 -57.88 -24.07
CA VAL A 839 18.50 -56.79 -23.49
C VAL A 839 18.67 -56.69 -21.96
N ALA A 840 18.80 -57.83 -21.28
CA ALA A 840 19.08 -57.86 -19.84
C ALA A 840 20.50 -57.34 -19.50
N GLY A 841 21.49 -57.61 -20.36
CA GLY A 841 22.87 -57.13 -20.20
C GLY A 841 23.01 -55.60 -20.35
N LEU A 842 22.28 -55.00 -21.29
CA LEU A 842 22.27 -53.54 -21.52
C LEU A 842 21.74 -52.75 -20.32
N ASN A 843 20.64 -53.21 -19.71
CA ASN A 843 20.00 -52.52 -18.58
C ASN A 843 20.88 -52.51 -17.30
N SER A 844 21.66 -53.57 -17.06
CA SER A 844 22.56 -53.62 -15.90
C SER A 844 23.73 -52.63 -16.00
N ARG A 845 24.21 -52.32 -17.22
CA ARG A 845 25.32 -51.37 -17.42
C ARG A 845 24.87 -49.91 -17.24
N LEU A 846 23.63 -49.61 -17.63
CA LEU A 846 23.02 -48.29 -17.47
C LEU A 846 22.88 -47.87 -15.99
N LYS A 847 22.44 -48.79 -15.12
CA LYS A 847 22.28 -48.49 -13.67
C LYS A 847 23.58 -48.07 -12.98
N LYS A 848 24.69 -48.73 -13.29
CA LYS A 848 26.00 -48.42 -12.68
C LYS A 848 26.53 -47.04 -13.11
N ALA A 849 26.28 -46.63 -14.36
CA ALA A 849 26.71 -45.33 -14.87
C ALA A 849 26.00 -44.14 -14.19
N LEU A 850 24.74 -44.31 -13.75
CA LEU A 850 23.99 -43.28 -13.03
C LEU A 850 24.52 -43.04 -11.60
N GLU A 851 24.90 -44.09 -10.87
CA GLU A 851 25.42 -43.99 -9.49
C GLU A 851 26.79 -43.28 -9.41
N ASP A 852 27.70 -43.58 -10.34
CA ASP A 852 29.04 -42.97 -10.38
C ASP A 852 28.97 -41.46 -10.72
N SER A 853 27.98 -41.02 -11.50
CA SER A 853 27.75 -39.60 -11.87
C SER A 853 27.35 -38.72 -10.68
N ALA A 854 26.49 -39.24 -9.79
CA ALA A 854 26.02 -38.50 -8.61
C ALA A 854 27.15 -38.25 -7.60
N THR A 855 27.98 -39.27 -7.36
CA THR A 855 29.12 -39.21 -6.42
C THR A 855 30.18 -38.18 -6.85
N LEU A 856 30.42 -38.06 -8.17
CA LEU A 856 31.39 -37.12 -8.74
C LEU A 856 30.99 -35.64 -8.50
N LYS A 857 29.70 -35.30 -8.53
CA LYS A 857 29.21 -33.93 -8.29
C LYS A 857 29.47 -33.47 -6.86
N GLN A 858 29.23 -34.33 -5.86
CA GLN A 858 29.39 -33.97 -4.44
C GLN A 858 30.85 -33.70 -4.05
N LEU A 859 31.79 -34.47 -4.61
CA LEU A 859 33.22 -34.30 -4.32
C LEU A 859 33.80 -33.01 -4.93
N LYS A 860 33.33 -32.56 -6.10
CA LYS A 860 33.79 -31.31 -6.74
C LYS A 860 33.45 -30.06 -5.91
N LEU A 861 32.31 -30.05 -5.22
CA LEU A 861 31.93 -28.92 -4.36
C LEU A 861 32.87 -28.77 -3.16
N ARG A 862 33.14 -29.87 -2.44
CA ARG A 862 34.05 -29.88 -1.27
C ARG A 862 35.49 -29.50 -1.61
N ARG A 863 35.92 -29.72 -2.85
CA ARG A 863 37.25 -29.31 -3.34
C ARG A 863 37.36 -27.78 -3.41
N SER A 864 36.35 -27.12 -3.97
CA SER A 864 36.32 -25.65 -4.13
C SER A 864 36.43 -24.94 -2.78
N GLU A 865 35.69 -25.39 -1.76
CA GLU A 865 35.71 -24.81 -0.40
C GLU A 865 37.10 -24.85 0.25
N LYS A 866 37.91 -25.88 -0.07
CA LYS A 866 39.25 -26.04 0.50
C LYS A 866 40.30 -25.20 -0.23
N GLU A 867 40.16 -25.01 -1.54
CA GLU A 867 41.02 -24.13 -2.33
C GLU A 867 40.90 -22.66 -1.89
N GLU A 868 39.70 -22.21 -1.52
CA GLU A 868 39.45 -20.85 -1.01
C GLU A 868 40.15 -20.60 0.33
N SER A 869 39.96 -21.49 1.32
CA SER A 869 40.58 -21.34 2.65
C SER A 869 42.11 -21.32 2.64
N ILE A 870 42.75 -22.01 1.68
CA ILE A 870 44.21 -21.99 1.48
C ILE A 870 44.67 -20.61 0.97
N THR A 871 43.88 -19.99 0.09
CA THR A 871 44.20 -18.68 -0.50
C THR A 871 44.17 -17.58 0.56
N ASP A 872 43.19 -17.61 1.46
CA ASP A 872 43.07 -16.66 2.57
C ASP A 872 44.23 -16.75 3.56
N ALA A 873 44.64 -17.97 3.91
CA ALA A 873 45.75 -18.20 4.83
C ALA A 873 47.08 -17.68 4.25
N ARG A 874 47.34 -17.89 2.95
CA ARG A 874 48.54 -17.36 2.26
C ARG A 874 48.57 -15.84 2.25
N THR A 875 47.44 -15.21 1.95
CA THR A 875 47.32 -13.75 1.92
C THR A 875 47.60 -13.13 3.30
N THR A 876 47.13 -13.77 4.37
CA THR A 876 47.36 -13.33 5.76
C THR A 876 48.84 -13.42 6.18
N ILE A 877 49.56 -14.42 5.67
CA ILE A 877 51.00 -14.59 5.92
C ILE A 877 51.80 -13.47 5.23
N GLU A 878 51.57 -13.25 3.93
CA GLU A 878 52.28 -12.25 3.15
C GLU A 878 52.10 -10.83 3.72
N THR A 879 50.87 -10.50 4.12
CA THR A 879 50.56 -9.20 4.72
C THR A 879 51.25 -9.00 6.07
N SER A 880 51.23 -10.00 6.95
CA SER A 880 51.87 -9.91 8.27
C SER A 880 53.40 -9.82 8.19
N GLU A 881 54.03 -10.55 7.26
CA GLU A 881 55.48 -10.47 7.02
C GLU A 881 55.89 -9.12 6.42
N SER A 882 55.07 -8.56 5.53
CA SER A 882 55.32 -7.21 4.98
C SER A 882 55.35 -6.16 6.09
N ILE A 883 54.38 -6.18 7.02
CA ILE A 883 54.28 -5.21 8.13
C ILE A 883 55.51 -5.30 9.05
N LEU A 884 55.96 -6.51 9.40
CA LEU A 884 57.14 -6.68 10.26
C LEU A 884 58.43 -6.21 9.59
N ASN A 885 58.57 -6.43 8.27
CA ASN A 885 59.72 -5.95 7.51
C ASN A 885 59.74 -4.41 7.34
N GLU A 886 58.57 -3.78 7.28
CA GLU A 886 58.47 -2.31 7.29
C GLU A 886 58.92 -1.72 8.62
N LEU A 887 58.47 -2.29 9.75
CA LEU A 887 58.88 -1.84 11.09
C LEU A 887 60.40 -1.97 11.31
N CYS A 888 61.03 -3.01 10.74
CA CYS A 888 62.48 -3.17 10.71
C CYS A 888 63.21 -2.06 9.96
N ARG A 889 62.70 -1.62 8.81
CA ARG A 889 63.27 -0.50 8.04
C ARG A 889 63.13 0.82 8.80
N GLU A 890 62.01 1.02 9.48
CA GLU A 890 61.71 2.24 10.24
C GLU A 890 62.68 2.44 11.42
N SER A 891 63.12 1.38 12.09
CA SER A 891 64.08 1.45 13.19
C SER A 891 65.54 1.18 12.78
N ASP A 892 65.83 1.02 11.48
CA ASP A 892 67.13 0.60 10.93
C ASP A 892 67.68 -0.71 11.54
N CYS A 893 66.77 -1.66 11.80
CA CYS A 893 67.08 -2.94 12.40
C CYS A 893 66.91 -4.06 11.37
N SER A 894 67.92 -4.91 11.19
CA SER A 894 67.91 -5.99 10.21
C SER A 894 67.12 -7.24 10.65
N GLU A 895 66.75 -7.33 11.93
CA GLU A 895 66.08 -8.51 12.53
C GLU A 895 64.95 -8.05 13.45
N TYR A 896 63.69 -8.48 13.19
CA TYR A 896 62.52 -8.01 13.94
C TYR A 896 62.52 -8.39 15.44
N ASP A 897 63.38 -9.33 15.84
CA ASP A 897 63.55 -9.75 17.23
C ASP A 897 64.25 -8.70 18.12
N LYS A 898 64.99 -7.74 17.54
CA LYS A 898 65.76 -6.69 18.27
C LYS A 898 65.05 -5.34 18.39
N LEU A 899 63.84 -5.22 17.85
CA LEU A 899 63.07 -3.97 17.80
C LEU A 899 62.71 -3.37 19.16
N GLY A 900 62.70 -4.15 20.24
CA GLY A 900 62.24 -3.70 21.57
C GLY A 900 63.23 -2.83 22.37
N GLU A 901 64.52 -2.83 22.05
CA GLU A 901 65.53 -2.03 22.80
C GLU A 901 65.65 -0.59 22.28
N LEU A 902 65.45 -0.39 20.96
CA LEU A 902 65.45 0.92 20.31
C LEU A 902 64.23 1.78 20.68
N GLU A 903 63.13 1.14 21.06
CA GLU A 903 61.90 1.77 21.56
C GLU A 903 62.14 2.67 22.79
N LYS A 904 62.97 2.24 23.74
CA LYS A 904 63.20 2.96 25.02
C LYS A 904 64.01 4.24 24.88
N LEU A 905 65.00 4.28 23.98
CA LEU A 905 65.81 5.48 23.74
C LEU A 905 65.01 6.55 22.99
N SER A 906 64.14 6.13 22.07
CA SER A 906 63.20 7.02 21.37
C SER A 906 62.24 7.74 22.31
N GLU A 907 61.82 7.12 23.42
CA GLU A 907 60.82 7.68 24.33
C GLU A 907 61.34 8.88 25.16
N GLN A 908 62.61 8.85 25.56
CA GLN A 908 63.24 9.93 26.31
C GLN A 908 63.50 11.19 25.46
N ALA A 909 63.96 11.02 24.22
CA ALA A 909 64.13 12.12 23.27
C ALA A 909 62.78 12.79 22.93
N ARG A 910 61.71 11.99 22.80
CA ARG A 910 60.34 12.49 22.56
C ARG A 910 59.88 13.42 23.69
N THR A 911 60.14 13.09 24.96
CA THR A 911 59.68 13.90 26.10
C THR A 911 60.26 15.33 26.15
N ILE A 912 61.53 15.53 25.79
CA ILE A 912 62.13 16.87 25.72
C ILE A 912 61.64 17.61 24.48
N GLN A 913 61.50 16.90 23.37
CA GLN A 913 60.90 17.45 22.16
C GLN A 913 59.44 17.86 22.38
N ASP A 914 58.67 17.16 23.21
CA ASP A 914 57.30 17.53 23.57
C ASP A 914 57.24 18.83 24.39
N LYS A 915 58.22 19.10 25.27
CA LYS A 915 58.29 20.37 26.02
C LYS A 915 58.65 21.56 25.14
N ILE A 916 59.60 21.36 24.23
CA ILE A 916 59.93 22.37 23.21
C ILE A 916 58.73 22.58 22.31
N SER A 917 58.10 21.50 21.84
CA SER A 917 56.90 21.57 21.01
C SER A 917 55.75 22.26 21.73
N ASN A 918 55.53 22.04 23.03
CA ASN A 918 54.48 22.74 23.81
C ASN A 918 54.76 24.24 23.95
N LEU A 919 56.02 24.65 24.18
CA LEU A 919 56.35 26.09 24.22
C LEU A 919 56.33 26.72 22.82
N GLU A 920 56.73 25.97 21.79
CA GLU A 920 56.56 26.36 20.39
C GLU A 920 55.08 26.42 20.01
N GLU A 921 54.23 25.53 20.53
CA GLU A 921 52.77 25.51 20.38
C GLU A 921 52.15 26.70 21.09
N GLN A 922 52.56 27.03 22.31
CA GLN A 922 52.12 28.26 22.99
C GLN A 922 52.59 29.53 22.26
N LEU A 923 53.75 29.50 21.60
CA LEU A 923 54.18 30.59 20.72
C LEU A 923 53.45 30.57 19.38
N LEU A 924 53.04 29.40 18.89
CA LEU A 924 52.20 29.23 17.69
C LEU A 924 50.80 29.79 17.96
N ASP A 925 50.23 29.49 19.13
CA ASP A 925 48.97 30.03 19.62
C ASP A 925 49.04 31.54 19.74
N LEU A 926 50.16 32.05 20.26
CA LEU A 926 50.40 33.48 20.29
C LEU A 926 50.66 34.03 18.88
N SER A 927 51.31 33.31 17.96
CA SER A 927 51.74 33.79 16.63
C SER A 927 50.62 34.25 15.69
N GLY A 928 49.36 33.96 16.04
CA GLY A 928 48.20 34.36 15.25
C GLY A 928 48.31 33.96 13.77
N GLY A 929 48.90 32.80 13.48
CA GLY A 929 49.05 32.25 12.12
C GLY A 929 50.33 32.63 11.36
N SER A 930 51.24 33.39 11.96
CA SER A 930 52.59 33.63 11.40
C SER A 930 53.57 32.54 11.83
N THR A 931 54.69 32.37 11.14
CA THR A 931 55.71 31.42 11.63
C THR A 931 56.34 31.96 12.91
N ILE A 932 56.78 31.06 13.80
CA ILE A 932 57.48 31.42 15.03
C ILE A 932 58.71 32.29 14.71
N GLU A 933 59.37 32.07 13.58
CA GLU A 933 60.48 32.90 13.09
C GLU A 933 60.06 34.34 12.76
N VAL A 934 58.89 34.53 12.14
CA VAL A 934 58.35 35.86 11.86
C VAL A 934 57.95 36.56 13.17
N LEU A 935 57.33 35.85 14.11
CA LEU A 935 57.00 36.39 15.43
C LEU A 935 58.26 36.80 16.23
N ILE A 936 59.32 35.99 16.17
CA ILE A 936 60.62 36.31 16.76
C ILE A 936 61.21 37.57 16.11
N LYS A 937 61.15 37.68 14.79
CA LYS A 937 61.67 38.85 14.05
C LYS A 937 60.84 40.12 14.29
N GLU A 938 59.52 39.99 14.43
CA GLU A 938 58.64 41.11 14.83
C GLU A 938 58.95 41.58 16.25
N ALA A 939 59.21 40.65 17.17
CA ALA A 939 59.58 40.94 18.55
C ALA A 939 60.97 41.62 18.68
N GLU A 940 61.92 41.30 17.80
CA GLU A 940 63.26 41.90 17.79
C GLU A 940 63.28 43.38 17.33
N GLY A 941 62.25 43.85 16.61
CA GLY A 941 62.17 45.20 16.05
C GLY A 941 61.33 46.19 16.86
N ILE A 942 60.75 45.77 17.98
CA ILE A 942 59.79 46.55 18.77
C ILE A 942 60.41 46.86 20.13
N ASP A 943 60.30 48.12 20.54
CA ASP A 943 60.68 48.58 21.86
C ASP A 943 59.65 48.10 22.90
N PRO A 944 60.00 47.18 23.81
CA PRO A 944 59.06 46.66 24.82
C PRO A 944 58.49 47.75 25.73
N ASP A 945 59.21 48.87 25.90
CA ASP A 945 58.81 49.96 26.80
C ASP A 945 57.76 50.90 26.15
N ALA A 946 57.65 50.93 24.82
CA ALA A 946 56.71 51.77 24.09
C ALA A 946 55.34 51.11 23.83
N LEU A 947 55.25 49.78 23.93
CA LEU A 947 54.03 48.99 23.67
C LEU A 947 52.81 49.41 24.52
N PRO A 948 52.93 49.69 25.83
CA PRO A 948 51.75 50.05 26.64
C PRO A 948 51.06 51.34 26.20
N SER A 949 51.82 52.33 25.71
CA SER A 949 51.27 53.61 25.26
C SER A 949 50.49 53.47 23.94
N GLN A 950 50.99 52.68 23.00
CA GLN A 950 50.33 52.45 21.71
C GLN A 950 49.03 51.63 21.85
N ILE A 951 49.04 50.65 22.76
CA ILE A 951 47.83 49.89 23.10
C ILE A 951 46.75 50.81 23.71
N LYS A 952 47.15 51.81 24.51
CA LYS A 952 46.22 52.79 25.09
C LYS A 952 45.54 53.67 24.03
N GLU A 953 46.30 54.25 23.09
CA GLU A 953 45.72 55.07 22.01
C GLU A 953 44.77 54.28 21.09
N LEU A 954 45.04 52.99 20.87
CA LEU A 954 44.13 52.12 20.12
C LEU A 954 42.84 51.81 20.88
N ASN A 955 42.89 51.71 22.22
CA ASN A 955 41.68 51.53 23.03
C ASN A 955 40.73 52.72 22.93
N GLU A 956 41.25 53.94 23.03
CA GLU A 956 40.43 55.17 22.96
C GLU A 956 39.71 55.28 21.60
N LYS A 957 40.37 54.90 20.50
CA LYS A 957 39.74 54.88 19.16
C LYS A 957 38.74 53.73 18.97
N ILE A 958 38.96 52.59 19.62
CA ILE A 958 38.02 51.47 19.62
C ILE A 958 36.71 51.89 20.32
N GLU A 959 36.81 52.57 21.47
CA GLU A 959 35.66 53.08 22.23
C GLU A 959 34.81 54.05 21.38
N GLU A 960 35.43 54.99 20.67
CA GLU A 960 34.73 55.93 19.76
C GLU A 960 33.94 55.22 18.65
N ILE A 961 34.51 54.16 18.05
CA ILE A 961 33.85 53.39 16.99
C ILE A 961 32.74 52.49 17.55
N GLU A 962 32.90 51.97 18.76
CA GLU A 962 31.86 51.18 19.44
C GLU A 962 30.62 52.02 19.77
N GLU A 963 30.79 53.28 20.20
CA GLU A 963 29.70 54.23 20.43
C GLU A 963 28.89 54.48 19.14
N ARG A 964 29.57 54.79 18.03
CA ARG A 964 28.94 54.98 16.71
C ARG A 964 28.24 53.72 16.19
N ARG A 965 28.74 52.54 16.55
CA ARG A 965 28.13 51.24 16.20
C ARG A 965 26.86 50.97 17.02
N ALA A 966 26.81 51.42 18.27
CA ALA A 966 25.62 51.33 19.12
C ALA A 966 24.47 52.18 18.53
N GLU A 967 24.75 53.44 18.16
CA GLU A 967 23.77 54.32 17.50
C GLU A 967 23.20 53.71 16.20
N ASN A 968 24.07 53.13 15.37
CA ASN A 968 23.65 52.48 14.13
C ASN A 968 22.86 51.17 14.36
N GLN A 969 23.14 50.46 15.45
CA GLN A 969 22.39 49.26 15.84
C GLN A 969 20.98 49.60 16.36
N GLU A 970 20.81 50.74 17.06
CA GLU A 970 19.50 51.27 17.41
C GLU A 970 18.69 51.66 16.16
N ALA A 971 19.33 52.30 15.17
CA ALA A 971 18.68 52.64 13.90
C ALA A 971 18.21 51.39 13.15
N ILE A 972 19.02 50.33 13.08
CA ILE A 972 18.61 49.03 12.52
C ILE A 972 17.42 48.44 13.29
N GLY A 973 17.42 48.51 14.62
CA GLY A 973 16.33 48.02 15.45
C GLY A 973 15.01 48.75 15.20
N ARG A 974 15.05 50.09 15.05
CA ARG A 974 13.88 50.91 14.70
C ARG A 974 13.30 50.51 13.35
N GLU A 975 14.12 50.44 12.31
CA GLU A 975 13.65 50.11 10.95
C GLU A 975 13.15 48.65 10.85
N LYS A 976 13.77 47.70 11.56
CA LYS A 976 13.28 46.31 11.62
C LYS A 976 11.93 46.20 12.31
N ASN A 977 11.73 46.87 13.45
CA ASN A 977 10.44 46.85 14.15
C ASN A 977 9.31 47.43 13.29
N GLU A 978 9.57 48.47 12.50
CA GLU A 978 8.57 49.02 11.58
C GLU A 978 8.30 48.07 10.39
N LEU A 979 9.31 47.39 9.86
CA LEU A 979 9.13 46.34 8.84
C LEU A 979 8.36 45.11 9.39
N ASP A 980 8.64 44.68 10.62
CA ASP A 980 7.96 43.55 11.28
C ASP A 980 6.47 43.88 11.56
N ARG A 981 6.16 45.14 11.88
CA ARG A 981 4.76 45.62 11.98
C ARG A 981 4.05 45.65 10.64
N MET A 982 4.79 45.92 9.56
CA MET A 982 4.28 45.90 8.19
C MET A 982 4.22 44.48 7.59
N ASP A 983 4.75 43.47 8.28
CA ASP A 983 4.75 42.06 7.89
C ASP A 983 3.40 41.38 8.20
N GLY A 984 2.32 41.92 7.64
CA GLY A 984 1.01 41.25 7.55
C GLY A 984 1.02 39.97 6.70
N SER A 985 2.19 39.34 6.51
CA SER A 985 2.40 38.13 5.72
C SER A 985 1.60 36.96 6.23
N ALA A 986 1.39 36.81 7.55
CA ALA A 986 0.61 35.69 8.07
C ALA A 986 -0.81 35.67 7.48
N LYS A 987 -1.52 36.80 7.50
CA LYS A 987 -2.91 36.87 7.03
C LYS A 987 -3.02 36.91 5.50
N ALA A 988 -2.06 37.55 4.82
CA ALA A 988 -2.01 37.60 3.36
C ALA A 988 -1.55 36.25 2.74
N ALA A 989 -0.63 35.53 3.39
CA ALA A 989 -0.15 34.22 2.98
C ALA A 989 -1.16 33.12 3.31
N GLU A 990 -1.78 33.14 4.49
CA GLU A 990 -2.87 32.22 4.85
C GLU A 990 -4.04 32.34 3.86
N THR A 991 -4.47 33.57 3.54
CA THR A 991 -5.53 33.77 2.53
C THR A 991 -5.09 33.44 1.10
N ALA A 992 -3.80 33.58 0.78
CA ALA A 992 -3.25 33.14 -0.51
C ALA A 992 -3.14 31.61 -0.61
N GLU A 993 -2.80 30.94 0.49
CA GLU A 993 -2.72 29.48 0.60
C GLU A 993 -4.12 28.84 0.49
N ILE A 994 -5.10 29.37 1.22
CA ILE A 994 -6.52 29.00 1.09
C ILE A 994 -7.00 29.23 -0.36
N ALA A 995 -6.58 30.32 -1.01
CA ALA A 995 -6.90 30.54 -2.42
C ALA A 995 -6.25 29.50 -3.35
N GLN A 996 -5.04 29.03 -3.07
CA GLN A 996 -4.40 27.95 -3.85
C GLN A 996 -5.08 26.60 -3.61
N GLU A 997 -5.53 26.30 -2.39
CA GLU A 997 -6.28 25.08 -2.07
C GLU A 997 -7.60 25.01 -2.86
N PHE A 998 -8.36 26.12 -2.91
CA PHE A 998 -9.56 26.17 -3.75
C PHE A 998 -9.24 26.08 -5.25
N LEU A 999 -8.11 26.63 -5.70
CA LEU A 999 -7.67 26.53 -7.10
C LEU A 999 -7.30 25.08 -7.46
N ALA A 1000 -6.63 24.34 -6.57
CA ALA A 1000 -6.35 22.92 -6.72
C ALA A 1000 -7.66 22.10 -6.78
N THR A 1001 -8.61 22.39 -5.89
CA THR A 1001 -9.95 21.76 -5.90
C THR A 1001 -10.70 22.01 -7.21
N ILE A 1002 -10.61 23.23 -7.76
CA ILE A 1002 -11.15 23.56 -9.08
C ILE A 1002 -10.43 22.77 -10.17
N HIS A 1003 -9.10 22.70 -10.14
CA HIS A 1003 -8.31 22.00 -11.15
C HIS A 1003 -8.67 20.50 -11.20
N ASP A 1004 -8.68 19.84 -10.06
CA ASP A 1004 -9.01 18.41 -9.96
C ASP A 1004 -10.46 18.13 -10.34
N GLY A 1005 -11.38 18.99 -9.89
CA GLY A 1005 -12.78 18.94 -10.30
C GLY A 1005 -12.92 19.08 -11.82
N VAL A 1006 -12.26 20.08 -12.42
CA VAL A 1006 -12.33 20.35 -13.86
C VAL A 1006 -11.71 19.22 -14.68
N ASP A 1007 -10.57 18.65 -14.27
CA ASP A 1007 -9.98 17.49 -14.97
C ASP A 1007 -10.96 16.32 -14.99
N ARG A 1008 -11.56 15.99 -13.84
CA ARG A 1008 -12.56 14.92 -13.75
C ARG A 1008 -13.81 15.24 -14.59
N TYR A 1009 -14.32 16.46 -14.51
CA TYR A 1009 -15.46 16.91 -15.30
C TYR A 1009 -15.18 16.83 -16.80
N MET A 1010 -14.00 17.26 -17.26
CA MET A 1010 -13.62 17.18 -18.67
C MET A 1010 -13.52 15.73 -19.14
N ARG A 1011 -12.92 14.84 -18.35
CA ARG A 1011 -12.84 13.41 -18.68
C ARG A 1011 -14.23 12.78 -18.80
N LEU A 1012 -15.12 13.04 -17.87
CA LEU A 1012 -16.50 12.52 -17.90
C LEU A 1012 -17.29 13.08 -19.09
N ARG A 1013 -17.18 14.39 -19.37
CA ARG A 1013 -17.83 15.01 -20.53
C ARG A 1013 -17.26 14.52 -21.85
N LEU A 1014 -15.95 14.32 -21.94
CA LEU A 1014 -15.30 13.79 -23.14
C LEU A 1014 -15.68 12.32 -23.35
N ALA A 1015 -15.68 11.50 -22.30
CA ALA A 1015 -16.14 10.12 -22.34
C ALA A 1015 -17.60 10.03 -22.79
N SER A 1016 -18.48 10.86 -22.22
CA SER A 1016 -19.89 10.94 -22.61
C SER A 1016 -20.05 11.37 -24.08
N ALA A 1017 -19.29 12.37 -24.53
CA ALA A 1017 -19.35 12.87 -25.90
C ALA A 1017 -18.82 11.84 -26.92
N ILE A 1018 -17.72 11.18 -26.62
CA ILE A 1018 -17.15 10.12 -27.46
C ILE A 1018 -18.13 8.94 -27.53
N LEU A 1019 -18.62 8.47 -26.39
CA LEU A 1019 -19.56 7.36 -26.32
C LEU A 1019 -20.84 7.68 -27.09
N ARG A 1020 -21.41 8.88 -26.91
CA ARG A 1020 -22.60 9.33 -27.65
C ARG A 1020 -22.34 9.39 -29.15
N ASN A 1021 -21.19 9.91 -29.58
CA ASN A 1021 -20.87 10.01 -30.99
C ASN A 1021 -20.64 8.63 -31.62
N GLU A 1022 -20.03 7.69 -30.88
CA GLU A 1022 -19.83 6.32 -31.38
C GLU A 1022 -21.14 5.53 -31.39
N ILE A 1023 -22.03 5.72 -30.42
CA ILE A 1023 -23.40 5.18 -30.44
C ILE A 1023 -24.16 5.72 -31.67
N GLU A 1024 -24.13 7.03 -31.91
CA GLU A 1024 -24.80 7.65 -33.08
C GLU A 1024 -24.18 7.22 -34.42
N ARG A 1025 -22.85 7.11 -34.50
CA ARG A 1025 -22.18 6.60 -35.69
C ARG A 1025 -22.55 5.14 -35.95
N TYR A 1026 -22.49 4.28 -34.94
CA TYR A 1026 -22.88 2.88 -35.03
C TYR A 1026 -24.35 2.74 -35.44
N ARG A 1027 -25.21 3.60 -34.90
CA ARG A 1027 -26.63 3.68 -35.24
C ARG A 1027 -26.84 4.03 -36.71
N ASN A 1028 -26.17 5.08 -37.20
CA ASN A 1028 -26.28 5.52 -38.59
C ASN A 1028 -25.74 4.49 -39.59
N GLU A 1029 -24.61 3.83 -39.27
CA GLU A 1029 -24.00 2.81 -40.12
C GLU A 1029 -24.84 1.51 -40.18
N ASN A 1030 -25.52 1.13 -39.08
CA ASN A 1030 -26.16 -0.19 -38.96
C ASN A 1030 -27.70 -0.20 -38.98
N GLN A 1031 -28.41 0.85 -38.53
CA GLN A 1031 -29.89 0.86 -38.50
C GLN A 1031 -30.52 1.28 -39.83
N ALA A 1032 -29.96 2.26 -40.56
CA ALA A 1032 -30.57 2.80 -41.77
C ALA A 1032 -30.77 1.74 -42.88
N PRO A 1033 -29.82 0.84 -43.17
CA PRO A 1033 -30.03 -0.24 -44.14
C PRO A 1033 -31.15 -1.21 -43.72
N ILE A 1034 -31.27 -1.49 -42.42
CA ILE A 1034 -32.29 -2.42 -41.91
C ILE A 1034 -33.68 -1.77 -41.97
N LEU A 1035 -33.83 -0.50 -41.59
CA LEU A 1035 -35.10 0.22 -41.69
C LEU A 1035 -35.56 0.38 -43.14
N ASN A 1036 -34.64 0.65 -44.08
CA ASN A 1036 -34.95 0.69 -45.51
C ASN A 1036 -35.45 -0.67 -46.02
N ARG A 1037 -34.78 -1.76 -45.63
CA ARG A 1037 -35.22 -3.12 -45.99
C ARG A 1037 -36.55 -3.48 -45.34
N ALA A 1038 -36.75 -3.15 -44.06
CA ALA A 1038 -38.00 -3.34 -43.35
C ALA A 1038 -39.14 -2.53 -43.99
N GLY A 1039 -38.89 -1.29 -44.43
CA GLY A 1039 -39.87 -0.49 -45.17
C GLY A 1039 -40.28 -1.14 -46.50
N SER A 1040 -39.31 -1.69 -47.24
CA SER A 1040 -39.59 -2.44 -48.47
C SER A 1040 -40.45 -3.69 -48.21
N LEU A 1041 -40.09 -4.49 -47.20
CA LEU A 1041 -40.85 -5.68 -46.79
C LEU A 1041 -42.24 -5.29 -46.27
N PHE A 1042 -42.35 -4.21 -45.51
CA PHE A 1042 -43.62 -3.72 -44.98
C PHE A 1042 -44.55 -3.26 -46.09
N SER A 1043 -44.03 -2.59 -47.11
CA SER A 1043 -44.81 -2.21 -48.28
C SER A 1043 -45.34 -3.43 -49.02
N GLN A 1044 -44.53 -4.47 -49.19
CA GLN A 1044 -44.94 -5.72 -49.83
C GLN A 1044 -45.98 -6.48 -49.01
N LEU A 1045 -45.75 -6.66 -47.70
CA LEU A 1045 -46.68 -7.35 -46.79
C LEU A 1045 -48.02 -6.64 -46.69
N THR A 1046 -48.04 -5.32 -46.75
CA THR A 1046 -49.26 -4.51 -46.69
C THR A 1046 -49.89 -4.24 -48.06
N LEU A 1047 -49.37 -4.87 -49.12
CA LEU A 1047 -49.83 -4.72 -50.51
C LEU A 1047 -49.87 -3.26 -50.98
N GLY A 1048 -48.90 -2.46 -50.55
CA GLY A 1048 -48.79 -1.03 -50.88
C GLY A 1048 -49.69 -0.11 -50.05
N SER A 1049 -50.37 -0.61 -49.01
CA SER A 1049 -51.12 0.26 -48.07
C SER A 1049 -50.20 1.26 -47.37
N PHE A 1050 -48.92 0.88 -47.21
CA PHE A 1050 -47.81 1.75 -46.81
C PHE A 1050 -46.71 1.65 -47.86
N THR A 1051 -46.12 2.78 -48.24
CA THR A 1051 -45.05 2.86 -49.24
C THR A 1051 -43.66 2.91 -48.63
N GLU A 1052 -43.54 3.45 -47.42
CA GLU A 1052 -42.27 3.67 -46.75
C GLU A 1052 -42.42 3.59 -45.23
N LEU A 1053 -41.32 3.28 -44.55
CA LEU A 1053 -41.17 3.39 -43.11
C LEU A 1053 -40.11 4.47 -42.82
N GLN A 1054 -40.47 5.50 -42.06
CA GLN A 1054 -39.58 6.59 -41.68
C GLN A 1054 -39.45 6.73 -40.17
N THR A 1055 -38.33 7.28 -39.74
CA THR A 1055 -38.11 7.71 -38.35
C THR A 1055 -38.52 9.18 -38.23
N ASP A 1056 -39.45 9.48 -37.34
CA ASP A 1056 -39.88 10.84 -36.96
C ASP A 1056 -39.45 11.11 -35.50
N PHE A 1057 -39.72 12.29 -34.94
CA PHE A 1057 -39.41 12.61 -33.54
C PHE A 1057 -40.67 12.97 -32.75
N ASN A 1058 -40.77 12.50 -31.50
CA ASN A 1058 -41.87 12.87 -30.61
C ASN A 1058 -41.61 14.22 -29.91
N GLU A 1059 -42.55 14.68 -29.08
CA GLU A 1059 -42.46 15.95 -28.33
C GLU A 1059 -41.26 16.03 -27.35
N LYS A 1060 -40.59 14.91 -27.08
CA LYS A 1060 -39.40 14.81 -26.22
C LYS A 1060 -38.10 14.69 -27.02
N ASP A 1061 -38.14 14.91 -28.34
CA ASP A 1061 -37.01 14.73 -29.25
C ASP A 1061 -36.51 13.26 -29.34
N GLU A 1062 -37.37 12.29 -29.00
CA GLU A 1062 -37.04 10.87 -29.12
C GLU A 1062 -37.49 10.31 -30.49
N PRO A 1063 -36.69 9.43 -31.12
CA PRO A 1063 -36.99 8.87 -32.43
C PRO A 1063 -38.14 7.85 -32.40
N ILE A 1064 -39.12 8.00 -33.30
CA ILE A 1064 -40.32 7.15 -33.40
C ILE A 1064 -40.53 6.62 -34.83
N LEU A 1065 -41.05 5.39 -34.96
CA LEU A 1065 -41.35 4.81 -36.27
C LEU A 1065 -42.72 5.25 -36.80
N THR A 1066 -42.77 5.64 -38.07
CA THR A 1066 -43.97 6.12 -38.74
C THR A 1066 -44.09 5.51 -40.14
N GLY A 1067 -45.25 4.94 -40.43
CA GLY A 1067 -45.55 4.41 -41.77
C GLY A 1067 -46.09 5.52 -42.67
N ILE A 1068 -45.63 5.57 -43.92
CA ILE A 1068 -46.08 6.53 -44.93
C ILE A 1068 -47.08 5.84 -45.86
N ARG A 1069 -48.27 6.41 -46.03
CA ARG A 1069 -49.24 5.94 -47.03
C ARG A 1069 -48.89 6.47 -48.43
N PRO A 1070 -49.41 5.85 -49.52
CA PRO A 1070 -49.26 6.38 -50.87
C PRO A 1070 -49.72 7.84 -51.05
N SER A 1071 -50.64 8.32 -50.21
CA SER A 1071 -51.13 9.70 -50.18
C SER A 1071 -50.11 10.71 -49.59
N GLY A 1072 -49.00 10.25 -49.01
CA GLY A 1072 -48.05 11.04 -48.23
C GLY A 1072 -48.45 11.22 -46.76
N GLU A 1073 -49.59 10.65 -46.34
CA GLU A 1073 -50.04 10.70 -44.95
C GLU A 1073 -49.10 9.89 -44.03
N ARG A 1074 -48.69 10.51 -42.94
CA ARG A 1074 -47.87 9.91 -41.87
C ARG A 1074 -48.76 9.25 -40.84
N VAL A 1075 -48.63 7.94 -40.66
CA VAL A 1075 -49.40 7.17 -39.67
C VAL A 1075 -48.45 6.61 -38.63
N ASN A 1076 -48.55 7.12 -37.40
CA ASN A 1076 -47.88 6.55 -36.24
C ASN A 1076 -48.38 5.11 -36.01
N VAL A 1077 -47.53 4.24 -35.44
CA VAL A 1077 -47.89 2.86 -35.08
C VAL A 1077 -49.21 2.76 -34.29
N LYS A 1078 -49.50 3.74 -33.42
CA LYS A 1078 -50.77 3.80 -32.66
C LYS A 1078 -52.03 3.96 -33.53
N GLY A 1079 -51.88 4.50 -34.74
CA GLY A 1079 -52.94 4.65 -35.74
C GLY A 1079 -53.04 3.49 -36.75
N MET A 1080 -52.19 2.45 -36.62
CA MET A 1080 -52.22 1.27 -37.49
C MET A 1080 -53.19 0.21 -36.96
N SER A 1081 -53.78 -0.59 -37.85
CA SER A 1081 -54.57 -1.77 -37.44
C SER A 1081 -53.67 -2.85 -36.85
N ASP A 1082 -54.23 -3.74 -36.02
CA ASP A 1082 -53.46 -4.82 -35.37
C ASP A 1082 -52.71 -5.69 -36.39
N GLY A 1083 -53.38 -6.11 -37.48
CA GLY A 1083 -52.71 -6.85 -38.56
C GLY A 1083 -51.59 -6.06 -39.26
N SER A 1084 -51.69 -4.72 -39.35
CA SER A 1084 -50.60 -3.90 -39.92
C SER A 1084 -49.45 -3.72 -38.93
N ARG A 1085 -49.72 -3.72 -37.62
CA ARG A 1085 -48.69 -3.69 -36.58
C ARG A 1085 -47.91 -5.01 -36.53
N ASP A 1086 -48.63 -6.14 -36.60
CA ASP A 1086 -48.05 -7.48 -36.72
C ASP A 1086 -47.14 -7.57 -37.96
N GLN A 1087 -47.58 -7.02 -39.10
CA GLN A 1087 -46.78 -6.95 -40.33
C GLN A 1087 -45.57 -6.03 -40.22
N LEU A 1088 -45.68 -4.89 -39.53
CA LEU A 1088 -44.55 -3.99 -39.29
C LEU A 1088 -43.48 -4.68 -38.43
N TYR A 1089 -43.90 -5.33 -37.35
CA TYR A 1089 -43.00 -6.09 -36.50
C TYR A 1089 -42.34 -7.23 -37.28
N LEU A 1090 -43.11 -8.00 -38.07
CA LEU A 1090 -42.57 -9.04 -38.95
C LEU A 1090 -41.56 -8.48 -39.95
N SER A 1091 -41.83 -7.32 -40.55
CA SER A 1091 -40.94 -6.66 -41.52
C SER A 1091 -39.59 -6.29 -40.90
N LEU A 1092 -39.61 -5.70 -39.70
CA LEU A 1092 -38.40 -5.37 -38.94
C LEU A 1092 -37.63 -6.64 -38.58
N ARG A 1093 -38.32 -7.70 -38.16
CA ARG A 1093 -37.72 -8.97 -37.78
C ARG A 1093 -37.05 -9.66 -38.97
N LEU A 1094 -37.71 -9.72 -40.11
CA LEU A 1094 -37.17 -10.31 -41.34
C LEU A 1094 -36.00 -9.47 -41.89
N ALA A 1095 -36.07 -8.15 -41.85
CA ALA A 1095 -34.97 -7.29 -42.27
C ALA A 1095 -33.71 -7.45 -41.39
N SER A 1096 -33.89 -7.52 -40.06
CA SER A 1096 -32.80 -7.80 -39.12
C SER A 1096 -32.20 -9.20 -39.32
N LEU A 1097 -33.06 -10.19 -39.56
CA LEU A 1097 -32.62 -11.56 -39.87
C LEU A 1097 -31.82 -11.60 -41.18
N GLU A 1098 -32.31 -10.97 -42.26
CA GLU A 1098 -31.56 -10.89 -43.52
C GLU A 1098 -30.19 -10.24 -43.32
N LYS A 1099 -30.12 -9.17 -42.51
CA LYS A 1099 -28.85 -8.50 -42.22
C LYS A 1099 -27.89 -9.40 -41.44
N TYR A 1100 -28.41 -10.17 -40.48
CA TYR A 1100 -27.62 -11.14 -39.72
C TYR A 1100 -27.03 -12.21 -40.64
N LEU A 1101 -27.82 -12.72 -41.59
CA LEU A 1101 -27.41 -13.75 -42.55
C LEU A 1101 -26.31 -13.29 -43.54
N GLU A 1102 -26.09 -11.99 -43.73
CA GLU A 1102 -25.02 -11.49 -44.61
C GLU A 1102 -23.61 -11.83 -44.08
N ASN A 1103 -23.45 -11.86 -42.75
CA ASN A 1103 -22.14 -11.96 -42.09
C ASN A 1103 -21.99 -13.21 -41.20
N ASN A 1104 -23.04 -14.03 -41.07
CA ASN A 1104 -23.05 -15.19 -40.17
C ASN A 1104 -23.56 -16.43 -40.88
N GLU A 1105 -23.25 -17.60 -40.31
CA GLU A 1105 -23.70 -18.89 -40.83
C GLU A 1105 -25.25 -18.93 -40.94
N PRO A 1106 -25.82 -19.35 -42.08
CA PRO A 1106 -27.27 -19.37 -42.23
C PRO A 1106 -27.93 -20.32 -41.26
N VAL A 1107 -28.78 -19.84 -40.37
CA VAL A 1107 -29.53 -20.68 -39.41
C VAL A 1107 -31.00 -20.78 -39.88
N PRO A 1108 -31.65 -21.94 -39.75
CA PRO A 1108 -33.05 -22.12 -40.13
C PRO A 1108 -33.96 -21.17 -39.37
N LEU A 1109 -34.84 -20.50 -40.10
CA LEU A 1109 -35.94 -19.72 -39.56
C LEU A 1109 -37.13 -20.64 -39.30
N ILE A 1110 -37.59 -20.67 -38.05
CA ILE A 1110 -38.76 -21.44 -37.65
C ILE A 1110 -39.92 -20.48 -37.40
N VAL A 1111 -41.03 -20.74 -38.06
CA VAL A 1111 -42.21 -19.89 -38.07
C VAL A 1111 -43.41 -20.73 -37.64
N ASP A 1112 -44.15 -20.28 -36.63
CA ASP A 1112 -45.31 -21.01 -36.09
C ASP A 1112 -46.58 -20.14 -36.11
N ASP A 1113 -47.50 -20.48 -37.02
CA ASP A 1113 -48.84 -19.87 -37.15
C ASP A 1113 -48.86 -18.32 -37.18
N ILE A 1114 -47.83 -17.67 -37.76
CA ILE A 1114 -47.73 -16.19 -37.81
C ILE A 1114 -48.80 -15.50 -38.66
N LEU A 1115 -49.53 -16.25 -39.49
CA LEU A 1115 -50.48 -15.72 -40.47
C LEU A 1115 -51.93 -15.67 -39.97
N ILE A 1116 -52.20 -15.99 -38.69
CA ILE A 1116 -53.57 -16.04 -38.12
C ILE A 1116 -54.35 -14.73 -38.32
N ASN A 1117 -53.69 -13.57 -38.16
CA ASN A 1117 -54.33 -12.25 -38.26
C ASN A 1117 -54.31 -11.64 -39.68
N PHE A 1118 -53.89 -12.40 -40.70
CA PHE A 1118 -53.62 -11.88 -42.03
C PHE A 1118 -54.76 -12.30 -42.96
N ASP A 1119 -55.26 -11.37 -43.77
CA ASP A 1119 -56.19 -11.71 -44.85
C ASP A 1119 -55.49 -12.55 -45.94
N ASN A 1120 -56.27 -13.17 -46.85
CA ASN A 1120 -55.73 -14.10 -47.85
C ASN A 1120 -54.67 -13.47 -48.77
N GLU A 1121 -54.84 -12.20 -49.17
CA GLU A 1121 -53.89 -11.54 -50.08
C GLU A 1121 -52.60 -11.16 -49.34
N ARG A 1122 -52.71 -10.73 -48.08
CA ARG A 1122 -51.56 -10.48 -47.20
C ARG A 1122 -50.83 -11.78 -46.84
N ALA A 1123 -51.56 -12.86 -46.54
CA ALA A 1123 -50.97 -14.18 -46.30
C ALA A 1123 -50.21 -14.68 -47.54
N LYS A 1124 -50.78 -14.47 -48.74
CA LYS A 1124 -50.11 -14.75 -50.01
C LYS A 1124 -48.83 -13.94 -50.20
N ALA A 1125 -48.84 -12.65 -49.87
CA ALA A 1125 -47.64 -11.81 -49.90
C ALA A 1125 -46.57 -12.28 -48.90
N THR A 1126 -46.96 -12.62 -47.66
CA THR A 1126 -46.03 -13.15 -46.65
C THR A 1126 -45.42 -14.48 -47.09
N LEU A 1127 -46.22 -15.39 -47.64
CA LEU A 1127 -45.74 -16.68 -48.14
C LEU A 1127 -44.72 -16.52 -49.28
N LYS A 1128 -44.89 -15.52 -50.16
CA LYS A 1128 -43.89 -15.19 -51.18
C LYS A 1128 -42.59 -14.68 -50.56
N ILE A 1129 -42.67 -13.79 -49.57
CA ILE A 1129 -41.48 -13.28 -48.88
C ILE A 1129 -40.73 -14.40 -48.13
N LEU A 1130 -41.45 -15.33 -47.48
CA LEU A 1130 -40.84 -16.50 -46.85
C LEU A 1130 -40.20 -17.43 -47.88
N ALA A 1131 -40.79 -17.60 -49.07
CA ALA A 1131 -40.17 -18.33 -50.16
C ALA A 1131 -38.92 -17.63 -50.70
N GLU A 1132 -38.92 -16.31 -50.85
CA GLU A 1132 -37.74 -15.55 -51.25
C GLU A 1132 -36.62 -15.67 -50.20
N LEU A 1133 -36.97 -15.59 -48.92
CA LEU A 1133 -36.03 -15.77 -47.82
C LEU A 1133 -35.47 -17.20 -47.78
N SER A 1134 -36.26 -18.19 -48.21
CA SER A 1134 -35.82 -19.58 -48.32
C SER A 1134 -34.70 -19.82 -49.33
N HIS A 1135 -34.28 -18.80 -50.10
CA HIS A 1135 -33.05 -18.88 -50.90
C HIS A 1135 -31.78 -18.54 -50.09
N LYS A 1136 -31.92 -17.91 -48.91
CA LYS A 1136 -30.81 -17.48 -48.06
C LYS A 1136 -30.63 -18.41 -46.85
N ASN A 1137 -31.72 -18.92 -46.29
CA ASN A 1137 -31.69 -19.88 -45.20
C ASN A 1137 -32.90 -20.82 -45.27
N GLN A 1138 -32.85 -21.94 -44.55
CA GLN A 1138 -33.99 -22.85 -44.49
C GLN A 1138 -35.16 -22.21 -43.74
N VAL A 1139 -36.36 -22.22 -44.31
CA VAL A 1139 -37.58 -21.72 -43.65
C VAL A 1139 -38.50 -22.90 -43.33
N ILE A 1140 -38.81 -23.10 -42.05
CA ILE A 1140 -39.71 -24.15 -41.56
C ILE A 1140 -40.97 -23.47 -41.00
N PHE A 1141 -42.07 -23.59 -41.73
CA PHE A 1141 -43.35 -22.98 -41.37
C PHE A 1141 -44.36 -24.02 -40.88
N PHE A 1142 -44.69 -23.97 -39.60
CA PHE A 1142 -45.74 -24.77 -38.99
C PHE A 1142 -47.09 -24.09 -39.15
N THR A 1143 -48.11 -24.85 -39.60
CA THR A 1143 -49.49 -24.35 -39.63
C THR A 1143 -50.57 -25.40 -39.41
N HIS A 1144 -51.72 -25.01 -38.85
CA HIS A 1144 -52.94 -25.85 -38.78
C HIS A 1144 -53.96 -25.51 -39.86
N HIS A 1145 -53.77 -24.43 -40.62
CA HIS A 1145 -54.74 -24.01 -41.62
C HIS A 1145 -54.46 -24.66 -42.97
N GLN A 1146 -55.29 -25.63 -43.34
CA GLN A 1146 -55.23 -26.28 -44.67
C GLN A 1146 -55.25 -25.26 -45.81
N HIS A 1147 -56.02 -24.17 -45.66
CA HIS A 1147 -56.10 -23.13 -46.68
C HIS A 1147 -54.75 -22.43 -46.95
N LEU A 1148 -53.84 -22.33 -45.95
CA LEU A 1148 -52.51 -21.74 -46.14
C LEU A 1148 -51.60 -22.66 -46.97
N VAL A 1149 -51.77 -23.97 -46.82
CA VAL A 1149 -51.10 -24.98 -47.65
C VAL A 1149 -51.58 -24.86 -49.10
N GLU A 1150 -52.89 -24.71 -49.31
CA GLU A 1150 -53.47 -24.51 -50.64
C GLU A 1150 -53.02 -23.18 -51.27
N LEU A 1151 -52.98 -22.10 -50.49
CA LEU A 1151 -52.45 -20.81 -50.93
C LEU A 1151 -50.97 -20.91 -51.32
N ALA A 1152 -50.15 -21.62 -50.55
CA ALA A 1152 -48.75 -21.85 -50.85
C ALA A 1152 -48.57 -22.62 -52.17
N LYS A 1153 -49.30 -23.73 -52.35
CA LYS A 1153 -49.29 -24.51 -53.62
C LYS A 1153 -49.67 -23.67 -54.84
N ASN A 1154 -50.63 -22.76 -54.69
CA ASN A 1154 -51.11 -21.92 -55.78
C ASN A 1154 -50.23 -20.71 -56.07
N THR A 1155 -49.24 -20.41 -55.22
CA THR A 1155 -48.49 -19.14 -55.24
C THR A 1155 -46.99 -19.32 -55.39
N ILE A 1156 -46.43 -20.42 -54.88
CA ILE A 1156 -44.99 -20.68 -54.78
C ILE A 1156 -44.62 -21.79 -55.76
N ASP A 1157 -43.45 -21.68 -56.36
CA ASP A 1157 -42.91 -22.70 -57.27
C ASP A 1157 -42.70 -24.04 -56.54
N ASP A 1158 -43.12 -25.15 -57.17
CA ASP A 1158 -42.98 -26.51 -56.64
C ASP A 1158 -41.52 -26.91 -56.36
N THR A 1159 -40.54 -26.24 -56.99
CA THR A 1159 -39.11 -26.46 -56.73
C THR A 1159 -38.63 -25.85 -55.41
N ILE A 1160 -39.35 -24.87 -54.87
CA ILE A 1160 -39.03 -24.17 -53.62
C ILE A 1160 -39.87 -24.72 -52.46
N LEU A 1161 -41.14 -25.04 -52.72
CA LEU A 1161 -42.09 -25.48 -51.70
C LEU A 1161 -41.94 -26.98 -51.38
N GLN A 1162 -41.77 -27.30 -50.10
CA GLN A 1162 -41.75 -28.67 -49.59
C GLN A 1162 -42.87 -28.83 -48.56
N LEU A 1163 -43.74 -29.81 -48.75
CA LEU A 1163 -44.90 -30.03 -47.88
C LEU A 1163 -44.75 -31.28 -47.04
N HIS A 1164 -44.96 -31.13 -45.75
CA HIS A 1164 -44.85 -32.18 -44.75
C HIS A 1164 -46.15 -32.25 -43.97
N SER A 1165 -46.66 -33.44 -43.71
CA SER A 1165 -47.86 -33.65 -42.89
C SER A 1165 -47.52 -34.39 -41.61
N ILE A 1166 -48.01 -33.89 -40.48
CA ILE A 1166 -47.97 -34.57 -39.19
C ILE A 1166 -49.37 -35.06 -38.87
N GLU A 1167 -49.55 -36.38 -38.74
CA GLU A 1167 -50.82 -37.01 -38.39
C GLU A 1167 -50.88 -37.41 -36.90
N PRO A 1168 -52.04 -37.31 -36.23
CA PRO A 1168 -52.21 -37.79 -34.85
C PRO A 1168 -52.02 -39.31 -34.75
N ALA A 1169 -51.41 -39.77 -33.66
CA ALA A 1169 -51.05 -41.18 -33.42
C ALA A 1169 -52.24 -42.17 -33.40
N ASP A 1170 -53.49 -41.70 -33.28
CA ASP A 1170 -54.68 -42.56 -33.11
C ASP A 1170 -55.20 -43.26 -34.38
N LYS A 1171 -54.53 -43.14 -35.54
CA LYS A 1171 -54.95 -43.82 -36.78
C LYS A 1171 -54.10 -45.01 -37.24
N LEU A 1172 -53.02 -45.36 -36.53
CA LEU A 1172 -52.13 -46.47 -36.94
C LEU A 1172 -52.51 -47.85 -36.37
N LEU A 1173 -53.59 -47.98 -35.60
CA LEU A 1173 -54.03 -49.25 -34.98
C LEU A 1173 -55.19 -49.99 -35.67
N GLN A 1174 -55.61 -49.60 -36.89
CA GLN A 1174 -56.77 -50.23 -37.56
C GLN A 1174 -56.59 -50.75 -39.00
N TYR A 1175 -55.37 -50.93 -39.49
CA TYR A 1175 -55.11 -51.60 -40.77
C TYR A 1175 -53.99 -52.63 -40.65
N ASN A 1176 -54.27 -53.77 -40.03
CA ASN A 1176 -53.51 -55.02 -40.21
C ASN A 1176 -54.33 -56.22 -39.73
N HIS A 1177 -55.52 -56.40 -40.32
CA HIS A 1177 -56.20 -57.69 -40.34
C HIS A 1177 -57.04 -57.79 -41.60
N GLU A 1178 -56.37 -58.10 -42.72
CA GLU A 1178 -56.90 -58.88 -43.86
C GLU A 1178 -55.82 -58.93 -44.96
N GLY A 1179 -55.49 -60.13 -45.45
CA GLY A 1179 -54.71 -60.29 -46.69
C GLY A 1179 -53.56 -61.30 -46.69
N HIS A 1180 -53.83 -62.57 -46.36
CA HIS A 1180 -53.18 -63.67 -47.07
C HIS A 1180 -54.22 -64.30 -48.00
N GLU A 1181 -54.12 -64.07 -49.30
CA GLU A 1181 -54.06 -65.13 -50.32
C GLU A 1181 -53.99 -64.58 -51.76
N GLU A 1182 -53.20 -65.30 -52.56
CA GLU A 1182 -53.16 -65.41 -54.03
C GLU A 1182 -52.43 -64.36 -54.89
N THR A 1183 -51.23 -64.78 -55.28
CA THR A 1183 -50.49 -64.47 -56.51
C THR A 1183 -51.28 -64.78 -57.78
N HIS A 1184 -51.26 -63.88 -58.80
CA HIS A 1184 -50.92 -64.26 -60.19
C HIS A 1184 -50.73 -63.06 -61.16
N TYR A 1185 -49.68 -63.21 -61.98
CA TYR A 1185 -49.44 -62.74 -63.36
C TYR A 1185 -49.30 -61.23 -63.71
N GLU A 1186 -48.05 -60.88 -64.08
CA GLU A 1186 -47.59 -60.33 -65.37
C GLU A 1186 -48.26 -59.11 -66.07
N ILE A 1187 -47.35 -58.18 -66.43
CA ILE A 1187 -47.15 -57.49 -67.73
C ILE A 1187 -48.00 -56.25 -68.07
N SER A 1188 -47.24 -55.18 -68.37
CA SER A 1188 -47.54 -53.96 -69.17
C SER A 1188 -48.59 -53.01 -68.61
N ARG A 1189 -48.35 -51.70 -68.51
CA ARG A 1189 -47.80 -50.80 -69.52
C ARG A 1189 -47.39 -49.47 -68.90
#